data_AF-A0A8C2T278-F1
#
_entry.id   AF-A0A8C2T278-F1
#
_cell.length_a   1.000
_cell.length_b   1.000
_cell.length_c   1.000
_cell.angle_alpha   90.00
_cell.angle_beta   90.00
_cell.angle_gamma   90.00
#
_symmetry.space_group_name_H-M   'P 1'
#
loop_
_entity.id
_entity.type
_entity.pdbx_description
1 polymer ?
#
loop_
_entity_poly.entity_id
_entity_poly.type
_entity_poly.pdbx_seq_one_letter_code
_entity_poly.pdbx_strand_id
1 'polypeptide(L)'
;MVLNGREKYVKNEDCVFNGEIVQHLEDTIAAIKKLEEMRRNTIECLEEETIKNSKLRFRLHSLPREIAAEMAALVAASRESGAVKMNQLQSALKNIAYEIDLLEKKQALCERQNAALCEEQKRLKKQHKERVHLLNERMATRISTNVLLLETDRRTRAIERELISAKAALEELQAKIAERMSQLEKEMEECDEKNREMKKILDAQKEKTSAKQREFENLNVKLSDLQHLINLNSTAIHNEKILIAELKEKREHLEKKMDLNKADMVAAVEKKNQVDSEFLLLQSQIVQEKEDFDQELGKVNEYLQNVECLNNKLKLENKAVRQKFERALEEEQYWARKRNEMDTKSWTLSVLLNGKLEFLKNLTMKTNDLEEETESLKDSLLTTKENNAKELASLEQNLEAENKMRVMLQWRLLLYLAMQSKLLEEENISRKRNERIEAGEKRKAELLKETKELEKEILRSENQIKALTEEARKKKNDYKSYNEDFTNKIKHLEDDIKTASENLLKIEEKLKASMLTLEETQKERDEKHTEYEELRKSFLKKKDEELQIQRAIEKSIKTTGTLKEEILELQKQLQIKRDAAVSQMKHQTESMKLLERDIYEINRKLDIVNIENCRFKSCNAQMKEDILAMNAEAEVHQSTIVKIQNDLAMLRGLLLERWAEDSSIQKEFLENEQEILNALAALVRKIQHREEKIGDINSRS
;
A
#
# COMPACT_ATOMS: atom_id res chain seq x y z
N MET A 1 89.87 94.45 -91.65
CA MET A 1 90.50 95.78 -91.86
C MET A 1 91.98 95.50 -92.17
N VAL A 2 92.44 95.61 -93.43
CA VAL A 2 93.07 96.83 -94.04
C VAL A 2 94.47 97.01 -93.38
N LEU A 3 95.66 96.86 -93.99
CA LEU A 3 96.20 97.22 -95.32
C LEU A 3 97.57 96.53 -95.60
N ASN A 4 97.91 96.38 -96.91
CA ASN A 4 99.18 96.58 -97.65
C ASN A 4 100.55 96.23 -96.99
N GLY A 5 101.59 95.69 -97.65
CA GLY A 5 101.93 95.60 -99.07
C GLY A 5 103.27 96.31 -99.35
N ARG A 6 104.32 95.59 -99.80
CA ARG A 6 105.30 96.03 -100.83
C ARG A 6 106.47 95.04 -101.02
N GLU A 7 106.73 94.78 -102.29
CA GLU A 7 107.85 94.09 -102.92
C GLU A 7 109.03 95.04 -103.21
N LYS A 8 110.23 94.46 -103.39
CA LYS A 8 111.20 94.64 -104.51
C LYS A 8 112.61 95.27 -104.31
N TYR A 9 113.57 94.57 -104.96
CA TYR A 9 114.99 94.86 -105.35
C TYR A 9 116.07 94.74 -104.26
N VAL A 10 117.18 94.01 -104.43
CA VAL A 10 118.34 94.25 -105.33
C VAL A 10 119.11 92.95 -105.68
N LYS A 11 119.74 92.96 -106.86
CA LYS A 11 120.55 91.93 -107.55
C LYS A 11 122.01 91.86 -107.07
N ASN A 12 122.62 90.68 -107.28
CA ASN A 12 124.02 90.36 -107.62
C ASN A 12 125.03 91.53 -107.68
N GLU A 13 126.14 91.45 -106.93
CA GLU A 13 127.42 90.85 -107.37
C GLU A 13 128.47 90.91 -106.23
N ASP A 14 129.09 89.75 -106.00
CA ASP A 14 130.43 89.46 -105.47
C ASP A 14 130.90 90.06 -104.12
N CYS A 15 130.66 89.31 -103.04
CA CYS A 15 131.65 89.13 -101.97
C CYS A 15 131.43 87.80 -101.24
N VAL A 16 132.51 87.04 -101.11
CA VAL A 16 132.63 85.77 -100.36
C VAL A 16 132.26 86.01 -98.89
N PHE A 17 131.14 85.44 -98.43
CA PHE A 17 130.82 85.33 -97.01
C PHE A 17 131.11 83.90 -96.53
N ASN A 18 131.88 83.80 -95.45
CA ASN A 18 132.26 82.57 -94.77
C ASN A 18 131.00 81.78 -94.33
N GLY A 19 130.99 80.45 -94.50
CA GLY A 19 129.86 79.58 -94.15
C GLY A 19 129.39 79.67 -92.69
N GLU A 20 130.20 80.21 -91.78
CA GLU A 20 129.86 80.44 -90.37
C GLU A 20 128.77 81.51 -90.17
N ILE A 21 128.69 82.55 -91.02
CA ILE A 21 127.71 83.64 -90.82
C ILE A 21 126.29 83.20 -91.21
N VAL A 22 126.16 82.30 -92.19
CA VAL A 22 124.87 81.70 -92.58
C VAL A 22 124.37 80.76 -91.47
N GLN A 23 125.26 79.96 -90.87
CA GLN A 23 124.91 79.07 -89.76
C GLN A 23 124.42 79.84 -88.52
N HIS A 24 125.07 80.96 -88.16
CA HIS A 24 124.64 81.77 -87.02
C HIS A 24 123.25 82.41 -87.22
N LEU A 25 122.88 82.79 -88.44
CA LEU A 25 121.54 83.31 -88.72
C LEU A 25 120.47 82.22 -88.64
N GLU A 26 120.78 81.00 -89.09
CA GLU A 26 119.88 79.85 -88.95
C GLU A 26 119.66 79.45 -87.47
N ASP A 27 120.72 79.45 -86.67
CA ASP A 27 120.63 79.18 -85.22
C ASP A 27 119.78 80.23 -84.49
N THR A 28 119.88 81.51 -84.90
CA THR A 28 119.07 82.59 -84.33
C THR A 28 117.59 82.43 -84.64
N ILE A 29 117.25 82.03 -85.88
CA ILE A 29 115.86 81.76 -86.30
C ILE A 29 115.30 80.55 -85.53
N ALA A 30 116.11 79.50 -85.32
CA ALA A 30 115.71 78.33 -84.55
C ALA A 30 115.43 78.69 -83.08
N ALA A 31 116.24 79.55 -82.47
CA ALA A 31 116.04 80.03 -81.10
C ALA A 31 114.74 80.86 -80.97
N ILE A 32 114.43 81.73 -81.94
CA ILE A 32 113.19 82.52 -81.94
C ILE A 32 111.97 81.61 -82.08
N LYS A 33 112.00 80.61 -82.98
CA LYS A 33 110.91 79.64 -83.09
C LYS A 33 110.67 78.89 -81.78
N LYS A 34 111.73 78.49 -81.09
CA LYS A 34 111.63 77.81 -79.79
C LYS A 34 111.06 78.72 -78.70
N LEU A 35 111.41 80.00 -78.70
CA LEU A 35 110.83 81.00 -77.80
C LEU A 35 109.34 81.24 -78.05
N GLU A 36 108.92 81.31 -79.31
CA GLU A 36 107.52 81.52 -79.67
C GLU A 36 106.64 80.30 -79.31
N GLU A 37 107.20 79.10 -79.40
CA GLU A 37 106.55 77.85 -78.98
C GLU A 37 106.38 77.79 -77.45
N MET A 38 107.42 78.14 -76.68
CA MET A 38 107.29 78.24 -75.21
C MET A 38 106.25 79.29 -74.79
N ARG A 39 106.19 80.43 -75.49
CA ARG A 39 105.19 81.47 -75.23
C ARG A 39 103.76 80.95 -75.44
N ARG A 40 103.50 80.21 -76.53
CA ARG A 40 102.17 79.60 -76.76
C ARG A 40 101.78 78.62 -75.67
N ASN A 41 102.66 77.67 -75.35
CA ASN A 41 102.37 76.65 -74.34
C ASN A 41 102.09 77.27 -72.96
N THR A 42 102.76 78.36 -72.61
CA THR A 42 102.54 79.06 -71.34
C THR A 42 101.16 79.72 -71.29
N ILE A 43 100.69 80.30 -72.40
CA ILE A 43 99.35 80.90 -72.47
C ILE A 43 98.27 79.84 -72.35
N GLU A 44 98.41 78.71 -73.04
CA GLU A 44 97.47 77.58 -72.99
C GLU A 44 97.33 77.02 -71.56
N CYS A 45 98.45 76.83 -70.85
CA CYS A 45 98.43 76.38 -69.45
C CYS A 45 97.72 77.38 -68.52
N LEU A 46 97.89 78.68 -68.75
CA LEU A 46 97.22 79.71 -67.94
C LEU A 46 95.71 79.77 -68.20
N GLU A 47 95.26 79.54 -69.44
CA GLU A 47 93.83 79.47 -69.76
C GLU A 47 93.16 78.27 -69.10
N GLU A 48 93.79 77.09 -69.13
CA GLU A 48 93.26 75.90 -68.46
C GLU A 48 93.10 76.09 -66.95
N GLU A 49 94.10 76.65 -66.27
CA GLU A 49 94.03 76.91 -64.83
C GLU A 49 92.98 77.97 -64.50
N THR A 50 92.78 78.97 -65.36
CA THR A 50 91.74 79.98 -65.18
C THR A 50 90.33 79.36 -65.27
N ILE A 51 90.11 78.44 -66.21
CA ILE A 51 88.84 77.71 -66.36
C ILE A 51 88.60 76.80 -65.15
N LYS A 52 89.61 76.04 -64.72
CA LYS A 52 89.51 75.16 -63.53
C LYS A 52 89.19 75.97 -62.27
N ASN A 53 89.84 77.12 -62.06
CA ASN A 53 89.59 78.00 -60.93
C ASN A 53 88.16 78.59 -60.96
N SER A 54 87.68 79.00 -62.14
CA SER A 54 86.31 79.47 -62.32
C SER A 54 85.26 78.39 -61.97
N LYS A 55 85.47 77.15 -62.42
CA LYS A 55 84.59 76.01 -62.10
C LYS A 55 84.56 75.70 -60.60
N LEU A 56 85.71 75.84 -59.93
CA LEU A 56 85.83 75.63 -58.48
C LEU A 56 85.09 76.72 -57.69
N ARG A 57 85.20 77.99 -58.11
CA ARG A 57 84.46 79.11 -57.50
C ARG A 57 82.95 78.96 -57.64
N PHE A 58 82.46 78.52 -58.80
CA PHE A 58 81.04 78.27 -59.01
C PHE A 58 80.50 77.22 -58.03
N ARG A 59 81.21 76.08 -57.91
CA ARG A 59 80.85 75.03 -56.94
C ARG A 59 80.90 75.52 -55.50
N LEU A 60 81.96 76.26 -55.13
CA LEU A 60 82.10 76.80 -53.77
C LEU A 60 80.95 77.76 -53.42
N HIS A 61 80.41 78.48 -54.41
CA HIS A 61 79.29 79.39 -54.23
C HIS A 61 77.92 78.69 -54.25
N SER A 62 77.74 77.60 -55.00
CA SER A 62 76.43 76.92 -55.15
C SER A 62 76.13 75.88 -54.05
N LEU A 63 77.15 75.16 -53.57
CA LEU A 63 77.00 74.05 -52.62
C LEU A 63 76.27 74.41 -51.31
N PRO A 64 76.55 75.54 -50.63
CA PRO A 64 75.84 75.88 -49.39
C PRO A 64 74.33 76.06 -49.58
N ARG A 65 73.90 76.52 -50.76
CA ARG A 65 72.49 76.75 -51.07
C ARG A 65 71.75 75.45 -51.36
N GLU A 66 72.41 74.50 -52.03
CA GLU A 66 71.87 73.17 -52.31
C GLU A 66 71.69 72.37 -51.02
N ILE A 67 72.70 72.37 -50.13
CA ILE A 67 72.63 71.70 -48.82
C ILE A 67 71.51 72.29 -47.95
N ALA A 68 71.35 73.62 -47.93
CA ALA A 68 70.28 74.27 -47.19
C ALA A 68 68.88 73.89 -47.71
N ALA A 69 68.73 73.73 -49.03
CA ALA A 69 67.47 73.30 -49.64
C ALA A 69 67.13 71.84 -49.32
N GLU A 70 68.11 70.92 -49.37
CA GLU A 70 67.91 69.52 -48.99
C GLU A 70 67.59 69.35 -47.50
N MET A 71 68.27 70.07 -46.62
CA MET A 71 67.95 70.07 -45.19
C MET A 71 66.54 70.59 -44.92
N ALA A 72 66.12 71.67 -45.59
CA ALA A 72 64.76 72.19 -45.46
C ALA A 72 63.70 71.17 -45.92
N ALA A 73 63.97 70.45 -47.03
CA ALA A 73 63.07 69.39 -47.52
C ALA A 73 62.97 68.20 -46.55
N LEU A 74 64.09 67.74 -45.97
CA LEU A 74 64.09 66.66 -44.98
C LEU A 74 63.36 67.05 -43.69
N VAL A 75 63.54 68.29 -43.24
CA VAL A 75 62.83 68.82 -42.06
C VAL A 75 61.33 68.95 -42.33
N ALA A 76 60.93 69.41 -43.53
CA ALA A 76 59.53 69.48 -43.93
C ALA A 76 58.89 68.08 -43.98
N ALA A 77 59.53 67.12 -44.63
CA ALA A 77 59.05 65.73 -44.69
C ALA A 77 58.93 65.08 -43.30
N SER A 78 59.88 65.36 -42.40
CA SER A 78 59.82 64.87 -41.00
C SER A 78 58.67 65.49 -40.22
N ARG A 79 58.41 66.79 -40.41
CA ARG A 79 57.26 67.49 -39.79
C ARG A 79 55.93 66.98 -40.32
N GLU A 80 55.81 66.77 -41.62
CA GLU A 80 54.61 66.19 -42.24
C GLU A 80 54.37 64.76 -41.75
N SER A 81 55.40 63.90 -41.71
CA SER A 81 55.31 62.56 -41.15
C SER A 81 54.90 62.57 -39.68
N GLY A 82 55.44 63.50 -38.89
CA GLY A 82 55.06 63.71 -37.49
C GLY A 82 53.60 64.14 -37.34
N ALA A 83 53.13 65.09 -38.15
CA ALA A 83 51.74 65.55 -38.13
C ALA A 83 50.75 64.45 -38.52
N VAL A 84 51.07 63.64 -39.53
CA VAL A 84 50.25 62.49 -39.94
C VAL A 84 50.14 61.47 -38.79
N LYS A 85 51.25 61.11 -38.14
CA LYS A 85 51.23 60.20 -36.98
C LYS A 85 50.44 60.79 -35.80
N MET A 86 50.57 62.09 -35.54
CA MET A 86 49.84 62.75 -34.45
C MET A 86 48.33 62.76 -34.72
N ASN A 87 47.92 63.02 -35.96
CA ASN A 87 46.51 62.95 -36.36
C ASN A 87 45.95 61.52 -36.29
N GLN A 88 46.75 60.51 -36.66
CA GLN A 88 46.37 59.09 -36.52
C GLN A 88 46.19 58.69 -35.05
N LEU A 89 47.09 59.11 -34.16
CA LEU A 89 46.94 58.86 -32.72
C LEU A 89 45.73 59.59 -32.14
N GLN A 90 45.47 60.83 -32.59
CA GLN A 90 44.32 61.60 -32.13
C GLN A 90 42.99 61.00 -32.61
N SER A 91 42.91 60.47 -33.83
CA SER A 91 41.71 59.76 -34.30
C SER A 91 41.52 58.43 -33.58
N ALA A 92 42.59 57.67 -33.33
CA ALA A 92 42.54 56.45 -32.54
C ALA A 92 42.06 56.72 -31.11
N LEU A 93 42.55 57.77 -30.45
CA LEU A 93 42.09 58.18 -29.12
C LEU A 93 40.61 58.55 -29.10
N LYS A 94 40.13 59.27 -30.12
CA LYS A 94 38.69 59.60 -30.25
C LYS A 94 37.83 58.35 -30.42
N ASN A 95 38.30 57.36 -31.19
CA ASN A 95 37.59 56.10 -31.38
C ASN A 95 37.55 55.28 -30.08
N ILE A 96 38.67 55.17 -29.36
CA ILE A 96 38.72 54.49 -28.06
C ILE A 96 37.79 55.16 -27.05
N ALA A 97 37.77 56.50 -26.99
CA ALA A 97 36.85 57.23 -26.11
C ALA A 97 35.37 56.93 -26.44
N TYR A 98 35.01 56.90 -27.72
CA TYR A 98 33.66 56.51 -28.15
C TYR A 98 33.31 55.06 -27.79
N GLU A 99 34.27 54.13 -27.93
CA GLU A 99 34.08 52.74 -27.53
C GLU A 99 33.89 52.58 -26.02
N ILE A 100 34.65 53.33 -25.21
CA ILE A 100 34.49 53.36 -23.74
C ILE A 100 33.08 53.84 -23.38
N ASP A 101 32.63 54.97 -23.91
CA ASP A 101 31.27 55.50 -23.66
C ASP A 101 30.17 54.50 -24.06
N LEU A 102 30.36 53.79 -25.18
CA LEU A 102 29.43 52.76 -25.63
C LEU A 102 29.40 51.56 -24.69
N LEU A 103 30.57 51.13 -24.21
CA LEU A 103 30.70 50.01 -23.27
C LEU A 103 30.09 50.37 -21.91
N GLU A 104 30.31 51.58 -21.40
CA GLU A 104 29.70 52.07 -20.16
C GLU A 104 28.17 52.08 -20.24
N LYS A 105 27.60 52.55 -21.38
CA LYS A 105 26.15 52.50 -21.61
C LYS A 105 25.62 51.07 -21.64
N LYS A 106 26.35 50.15 -22.27
CA LYS A 106 25.99 48.72 -22.30
C LYS A 106 26.04 48.11 -20.90
N GLN A 107 27.09 48.41 -20.13
CA GLN A 107 27.23 47.96 -18.76
C GLN A 107 26.05 48.45 -17.89
N ALA A 108 25.72 49.74 -17.96
CA ALA A 108 24.60 50.31 -17.20
C ALA A 108 23.25 49.67 -17.56
N LEU A 109 23.04 49.31 -18.85
CA LEU A 109 21.84 48.61 -19.28
C LEU A 109 21.79 47.17 -18.74
N CYS A 110 22.90 46.44 -18.80
CA CYS A 110 23.01 45.10 -18.23
C CYS A 110 22.78 45.10 -16.71
N GLU A 111 23.35 46.06 -15.98
CA GLU A 111 23.14 46.19 -14.53
C GLU A 111 21.67 46.44 -14.19
N ARG A 112 20.98 47.32 -14.94
CA ARG A 112 19.54 47.56 -14.76
C ARG A 112 18.69 46.32 -15.04
N GLN A 113 19.00 45.59 -16.12
CA GLN A 113 18.30 44.35 -16.46
C GLN A 113 18.53 43.26 -15.39
N ASN A 114 19.77 43.11 -14.92
CA ASN A 114 20.11 42.17 -13.86
C ASN A 114 19.40 42.51 -12.54
N ALA A 115 19.30 43.78 -12.17
CA ALA A 115 18.56 44.22 -10.99
C ALA A 115 17.06 43.88 -11.10
N ALA A 116 16.44 44.14 -12.26
CA ALA A 116 15.04 43.81 -12.50
C ALA A 116 14.78 42.29 -12.43
N LEU A 117 15.68 41.48 -13.02
CA LEU A 117 15.59 40.01 -12.95
C LEU A 117 15.77 39.50 -11.52
N CYS A 118 16.63 40.11 -10.71
CA CYS A 118 16.79 39.75 -9.30
C CYS A 118 15.52 39.99 -8.49
N GLU A 119 14.84 41.12 -8.71
CA GLU A 119 13.57 41.42 -8.04
C GLU A 119 12.44 40.47 -8.50
N GLU A 120 12.34 40.17 -9.79
CA GLU A 120 11.42 39.15 -10.30
C GLU A 120 11.71 37.77 -9.70
N GLN A 121 12.98 37.39 -9.57
CA GLN A 121 13.38 36.13 -8.94
C GLN A 121 12.97 36.09 -7.46
N LYS A 122 13.14 37.18 -6.71
CA LYS A 122 12.69 37.27 -5.30
C LYS A 122 11.16 37.17 -5.20
N ARG A 123 10.43 37.86 -6.08
CA ARG A 123 8.96 37.81 -6.15
C ARG A 123 8.46 36.39 -6.44
N LEU A 124 9.03 35.74 -7.45
CA LEU A 124 8.71 34.35 -7.81
C LEU A 124 9.05 33.38 -6.67
N LYS A 125 10.21 33.53 -6.02
CA LYS A 125 10.58 32.72 -4.85
C LYS A 125 9.57 32.88 -3.71
N LYS A 126 9.10 34.10 -3.44
CA LYS A 126 8.08 34.36 -2.42
C LYS A 126 6.75 33.69 -2.79
N GLN A 127 6.26 33.90 -4.00
CA GLN A 127 5.03 33.27 -4.50
C GLN A 127 5.12 31.73 -4.49
N HIS A 128 6.28 31.17 -4.85
CA HIS A 128 6.50 29.73 -4.80
C HIS A 128 6.43 29.21 -3.36
N LYS A 129 7.09 29.87 -2.41
CA LYS A 129 7.02 29.52 -0.98
C LYS A 129 5.58 29.56 -0.45
N GLU A 130 4.81 30.60 -0.80
CA GLU A 130 3.39 30.72 -0.42
C GLU A 130 2.53 29.60 -1.01
N ARG A 131 2.73 29.26 -2.30
CA ARG A 131 2.04 28.14 -2.95
C ARG A 131 2.40 26.79 -2.32
N VAL A 132 3.67 26.57 -1.98
CA VAL A 132 4.12 25.35 -1.27
C VAL A 132 3.51 25.27 0.12
N HIS A 133 3.46 26.39 0.86
CA HIS A 133 2.80 26.44 2.17
C HIS A 133 1.31 26.06 2.07
N LEU A 134 0.58 26.68 1.15
CA LEU A 134 -0.84 26.39 0.91
C LEU A 134 -1.06 24.93 0.50
N LEU A 135 -0.16 24.37 -0.32
CA LEU A 135 -0.22 22.96 -0.72
C LEU A 135 0.00 22.04 0.48
N ASN A 136 0.96 22.35 1.34
CA ASN A 136 1.22 21.59 2.56
C ASN A 136 0.03 21.63 3.53
N GLU A 137 -0.60 22.78 3.72
CA GLU A 137 -1.84 22.91 4.51
C GLU A 137 -2.99 22.09 3.93
N ARG A 138 -3.16 22.11 2.59
CA ARG A 138 -4.14 21.27 1.89
C ARG A 138 -3.84 19.78 2.02
N MET A 139 -2.57 19.38 1.96
CA MET A 139 -2.18 17.99 2.18
C MET A 139 -2.44 17.57 3.63
N ALA A 140 -2.11 18.41 4.61
CA ALA A 140 -2.35 18.14 6.02
C ALA A 140 -3.85 17.98 6.33
N THR A 141 -4.69 18.89 5.81
CA THR A 141 -6.14 18.77 5.94
C THR A 141 -6.67 17.51 5.26
N ARG A 142 -6.22 17.19 4.04
CA ARG A 142 -6.59 15.95 3.34
C ARG A 142 -6.19 14.68 4.12
N ILE A 143 -5.00 14.65 4.72
CA ILE A 143 -4.57 13.53 5.56
C ILE A 143 -5.48 13.42 6.77
N SER A 144 -5.76 14.53 7.46
CA SER A 144 -6.67 14.54 8.62
C SER A 144 -8.07 14.07 8.26
N THR A 145 -8.64 14.50 7.12
CA THR A 145 -9.95 14.05 6.67
C THR A 145 -9.94 12.57 6.29
N ASN A 146 -8.87 12.08 5.66
CA ASN A 146 -8.74 10.66 5.33
C ASN A 146 -8.62 9.78 6.58
N VAL A 147 -7.92 10.24 7.62
CA VAL A 147 -7.87 9.54 8.91
C VAL A 147 -9.27 9.44 9.52
N LEU A 148 -10.02 10.55 9.55
CA LEU A 148 -11.40 10.55 10.03
C LEU A 148 -12.30 9.61 9.21
N LEU A 149 -12.19 9.62 7.88
CA LEU A 149 -12.94 8.71 7.00
C LEU A 149 -12.61 7.23 7.28
N LEU A 150 -11.33 6.90 7.45
CA LEU A 150 -10.92 5.53 7.79
C LEU A 150 -11.42 5.10 9.18
N GLU A 151 -11.45 6.02 10.15
CA GLU A 151 -12.04 5.76 11.46
C GLU A 151 -13.55 5.54 11.39
N THR A 152 -14.27 6.37 10.62
CA THR A 152 -15.71 6.19 10.42
C THR A 152 -16.00 4.88 9.70
N ASP A 153 -15.25 4.52 8.66
CA ASP A 153 -15.40 3.25 7.93
C ASP A 153 -15.14 2.04 8.82
N ARG A 154 -14.17 2.13 9.73
CA ARG A 154 -13.90 1.08 10.73
C ARG A 154 -15.05 0.95 11.71
N ARG A 155 -15.62 2.06 12.19
CA ARG A 155 -16.79 2.06 13.08
C ARG A 155 -18.02 1.47 12.38
N THR A 156 -18.30 1.90 11.14
CA THR A 156 -19.41 1.37 10.34
C THR A 156 -19.26 -0.14 10.14
N ARG A 157 -18.07 -0.62 9.76
CA ARG A 157 -17.82 -2.07 9.62
C ARG A 157 -17.92 -2.85 10.93
N ALA A 158 -17.63 -2.23 12.07
CA ALA A 158 -17.85 -2.86 13.38
C ALA A 158 -19.34 -3.01 13.68
N ILE A 159 -20.12 -1.95 13.46
CA ILE A 159 -21.58 -1.96 13.63
C ILE A 159 -22.24 -2.96 12.65
N GLU A 160 -21.78 -3.04 11.41
CA GLU A 160 -22.26 -4.04 10.44
C GLU A 160 -22.01 -5.48 10.90
N ARG A 161 -20.82 -5.76 11.46
CA ARG A 161 -20.51 -7.08 12.03
C ARG A 161 -21.39 -7.41 13.23
N GLU A 162 -21.61 -6.43 14.11
CA GLU A 162 -22.54 -6.58 15.24
C GLU A 162 -23.97 -6.84 14.75
N LEU A 163 -24.44 -6.11 13.73
CA LEU A 163 -25.75 -6.32 13.12
C LEU A 163 -25.89 -7.71 12.50
N ILE A 164 -24.87 -8.21 11.80
CA ILE A 164 -24.85 -9.58 11.25
C ILE A 164 -24.93 -10.60 12.38
N SER A 165 -24.17 -10.41 13.46
CA SER A 165 -24.20 -11.31 14.63
C SER A 165 -25.57 -11.30 15.33
N ALA A 166 -26.19 -10.13 15.46
CA ALA A 166 -27.53 -9.99 16.04
C ALA A 166 -28.61 -10.63 15.16
N LYS A 167 -28.50 -10.51 13.83
CA LYS A 167 -29.39 -11.20 12.88
C LYS A 167 -29.26 -12.72 13.00
N ALA A 168 -28.04 -13.25 13.05
CA ALA A 168 -27.80 -14.68 13.24
C ALA A 168 -28.38 -15.20 14.57
N ALA A 169 -28.22 -14.43 15.65
CA ALA A 169 -28.82 -14.76 16.95
C ALA A 169 -30.36 -14.74 16.90
N LEU A 170 -30.95 -13.82 16.14
CA LEU A 170 -32.40 -13.75 15.95
C LEU A 170 -32.94 -14.93 15.13
N GLU A 171 -32.23 -15.35 14.08
CA GLU A 171 -32.55 -16.57 13.32
C GLU A 171 -32.44 -17.83 14.19
N GLU A 172 -31.41 -17.93 15.02
CA GLU A 172 -31.25 -19.04 15.97
C GLU A 172 -32.40 -19.07 16.99
N LEU A 173 -32.81 -17.92 17.51
CA LEU A 173 -33.98 -17.82 18.40
C LEU A 173 -35.28 -18.20 17.69
N GLN A 174 -35.48 -17.78 16.45
CA GLN A 174 -36.64 -18.18 15.65
C GLN A 174 -36.68 -19.70 15.41
N ALA A 175 -35.52 -20.31 15.11
CA ALA A 175 -35.41 -21.76 14.96
C ALA A 175 -35.75 -22.50 16.27
N LYS A 176 -35.23 -22.02 17.42
CA LYS A 176 -35.57 -22.57 18.75
C LYS A 176 -37.05 -22.43 19.09
N ILE A 177 -37.68 -21.32 18.73
CA ILE A 177 -39.13 -21.13 18.92
C ILE A 177 -39.90 -22.12 18.05
N ALA A 178 -39.52 -22.30 16.78
CA ALA A 178 -40.18 -23.25 15.88
C ALA A 178 -40.02 -24.70 16.35
N GLU A 179 -38.85 -25.09 16.86
CA GLU A 179 -38.61 -26.41 17.44
C GLU A 179 -39.49 -26.64 18.68
N ARG A 180 -39.57 -25.66 19.59
CA ARG A 180 -40.45 -25.72 20.77
C ARG A 180 -41.93 -25.80 20.39
N MET A 181 -42.35 -25.05 19.39
CA MET A 181 -43.73 -25.13 18.85
C MET A 181 -44.03 -26.54 18.33
N SER A 182 -43.12 -27.16 17.58
CA SER A 182 -43.28 -28.52 17.06
C SER A 182 -43.30 -29.58 18.18
N GLN A 183 -42.48 -29.42 19.22
CA GLN A 183 -42.52 -30.28 20.41
C GLN A 183 -43.87 -30.17 21.14
N LEU A 184 -44.35 -28.95 21.36
CA LEU A 184 -45.65 -28.71 21.99
C LEU A 184 -46.81 -29.30 21.17
N GLU A 185 -46.78 -29.21 19.84
CA GLU A 185 -47.77 -29.86 18.98
C GLU A 185 -47.78 -31.38 19.16
N LYS A 186 -46.61 -32.02 19.18
CA LYS A 186 -46.51 -33.48 19.41
C LYS A 186 -47.00 -33.88 20.80
N GLU A 187 -46.65 -33.11 21.83
CA GLU A 187 -47.14 -33.35 23.20
C GLU A 187 -48.67 -33.22 23.28
N MET A 188 -49.24 -32.27 22.54
CA MET A 188 -50.69 -32.06 22.48
C MET A 188 -51.39 -33.23 21.76
N GLU A 189 -50.84 -33.70 20.64
CA GLU A 189 -51.32 -34.90 19.93
C GLU A 189 -51.25 -36.17 20.81
N GLU A 190 -50.15 -36.37 21.55
CA GLU A 190 -50.04 -37.48 22.51
C GLU A 190 -51.06 -37.38 23.64
N CYS A 191 -51.32 -36.17 24.14
CA CYS A 191 -52.31 -35.94 25.19
C CYS A 191 -53.72 -36.27 24.68
N ASP A 192 -54.02 -35.87 23.43
CA ASP A 192 -55.28 -36.20 22.77
C ASP A 192 -55.45 -37.70 22.55
N GLU A 193 -54.39 -38.43 22.17
CA GLU A 193 -54.44 -39.88 22.00
C GLU A 193 -54.66 -40.60 23.35
N LYS A 194 -53.96 -40.15 24.41
CA LYS A 194 -54.19 -40.65 25.79
C LYS A 194 -55.61 -40.37 26.27
N ASN A 195 -56.17 -39.21 25.94
CA ASN A 195 -57.57 -38.87 26.24
C ASN A 195 -58.55 -39.79 25.48
N ARG A 196 -58.26 -40.14 24.22
CA ARG A 196 -59.06 -41.11 23.45
C ARG A 196 -58.99 -42.52 24.03
N GLU A 197 -57.80 -42.98 24.44
CA GLU A 197 -57.61 -44.28 25.11
C GLU A 197 -58.34 -44.32 26.45
N MET A 198 -58.20 -43.29 27.28
CA MET A 198 -58.91 -43.19 28.56
C MET A 198 -60.43 -43.25 28.36
N LYS A 199 -60.95 -42.59 27.31
CA LYS A 199 -62.37 -42.63 26.96
C LYS A 199 -62.82 -44.05 26.57
N LYS A 200 -62.03 -44.78 25.76
CA LYS A 200 -62.30 -46.19 25.41
C LYS A 200 -62.31 -47.10 26.65
N ILE A 201 -61.37 -46.91 27.59
CA ILE A 201 -61.32 -47.67 28.84
C ILE A 201 -62.56 -47.39 29.70
N LEU A 202 -62.95 -46.12 29.78
CA LEU A 202 -64.09 -45.68 30.58
C LEU A 202 -65.42 -46.21 30.01
N ASP A 203 -65.57 -46.24 28.69
CA ASP A 203 -66.72 -46.84 28.01
C ASP A 203 -66.74 -48.38 28.19
N ALA A 204 -65.60 -49.06 28.08
CA ALA A 204 -65.49 -50.50 28.36
C ALA A 204 -65.80 -50.85 29.83
N GLN A 205 -65.42 -49.98 30.78
CA GLN A 205 -65.74 -50.15 32.20
C GLN A 205 -67.22 -49.93 32.48
N LYS A 206 -67.86 -48.96 31.81
CA LYS A 206 -69.32 -48.78 31.86
C LYS A 206 -70.06 -50.00 31.31
N GLU A 207 -69.62 -50.57 30.19
CA GLU A 207 -70.23 -51.79 29.65
C GLU A 207 -70.09 -52.97 30.60
N LYS A 208 -68.89 -53.21 31.17
CA LYS A 208 -68.68 -54.26 32.19
C LYS A 208 -69.52 -54.05 33.45
N THR A 209 -69.69 -52.81 33.89
CA THR A 209 -70.54 -52.48 35.04
C THR A 209 -72.02 -52.74 34.72
N SER A 210 -72.48 -52.39 33.51
CA SER A 210 -73.83 -52.70 33.04
C SER A 210 -74.10 -54.19 32.87
N ALA A 211 -73.08 -54.98 32.52
CA ALA A 211 -73.17 -56.44 32.40
C ALA A 211 -73.26 -57.10 33.78
N LYS A 212 -72.42 -56.66 34.73
CA LYS A 212 -72.50 -57.11 36.14
C LYS A 212 -73.82 -56.73 36.80
N GLN A 213 -74.39 -55.57 36.47
CA GLN A 213 -75.70 -55.16 36.97
C GLN A 213 -76.83 -56.06 36.44
N ARG A 214 -76.77 -56.45 35.16
CA ARG A 214 -77.67 -57.47 34.57
C ARG A 214 -77.48 -58.86 35.18
N GLU A 215 -76.25 -59.26 35.49
CA GLU A 215 -75.99 -60.51 36.23
C GLU A 215 -76.54 -60.47 37.65
N PHE A 216 -76.44 -59.33 38.33
CA PHE A 216 -76.98 -59.13 39.68
C PHE A 216 -78.50 -59.17 39.67
N GLU A 217 -79.16 -58.54 38.69
CA GLU A 217 -80.60 -58.62 38.48
C GLU A 217 -81.04 -60.08 38.22
N ASN A 218 -80.27 -60.83 37.43
CA ASN A 218 -80.55 -62.23 37.13
C ASN A 218 -80.34 -63.16 38.35
N LEU A 219 -79.34 -62.86 39.20
CA LEU A 219 -79.15 -63.54 40.49
C LEU A 219 -80.25 -63.19 41.49
N ASN A 220 -80.77 -61.96 41.47
CA ASN A 220 -81.87 -61.53 42.32
C ASN A 220 -83.21 -62.19 41.95
N VAL A 221 -83.43 -62.46 40.66
CA VAL A 221 -84.54 -63.30 40.18
C VAL A 221 -84.39 -64.73 40.69
N LYS A 222 -83.20 -65.34 40.57
CA LYS A 222 -82.92 -66.68 41.11
C LYS A 222 -83.06 -66.78 42.64
N LEU A 223 -82.72 -65.70 43.36
CA LEU A 223 -82.90 -65.63 44.81
C LEU A 223 -84.38 -65.57 45.20
N SER A 224 -85.20 -64.89 44.38
CA SER A 224 -86.66 -64.87 44.53
C SER A 224 -87.30 -66.24 44.26
N ASP A 225 -86.77 -67.00 43.29
CA ASP A 225 -87.20 -68.38 43.00
C ASP A 225 -86.81 -69.36 44.13
N LEU A 226 -85.62 -69.20 44.73
CA LEU A 226 -85.18 -69.97 45.90
C LEU A 226 -86.01 -69.63 47.15
N GLN A 227 -86.43 -68.38 47.32
CA GLN A 227 -87.32 -67.95 48.39
C GLN A 227 -88.71 -68.60 48.26
N HIS A 228 -89.22 -68.80 47.04
CA HIS A 228 -90.47 -69.51 46.78
C HIS A 228 -90.36 -71.03 47.09
N LEU A 229 -89.19 -71.63 46.82
CA LEU A 229 -88.87 -73.03 47.15
C LEU A 229 -88.74 -73.26 48.68
N ILE A 230 -88.19 -72.29 49.42
CA ILE A 230 -88.09 -72.32 50.88
C ILE A 230 -89.49 -72.27 51.53
N ASN A 231 -90.41 -71.49 50.97
CA ASN A 231 -91.80 -71.44 51.46
C ASN A 231 -92.56 -72.76 51.20
N LEU A 232 -92.23 -73.48 50.13
CA LEU A 232 -92.77 -74.82 49.83
C LEU A 232 -92.21 -75.92 50.75
N ASN A 233 -90.94 -75.85 51.15
CA ASN A 233 -90.35 -76.79 52.11
C ASN A 233 -90.77 -76.52 53.57
N SER A 234 -91.24 -75.30 53.87
CA SER A 234 -91.75 -74.92 55.19
C SER A 234 -93.04 -75.65 55.58
N THR A 235 -93.83 -76.13 54.62
CA THR A 235 -95.03 -76.95 54.87
C THR A 235 -94.72 -78.43 55.07
N ALA A 236 -93.60 -78.94 54.54
CA ALA A 236 -93.13 -80.31 54.77
C ALA A 236 -92.50 -80.49 56.18
N ILE A 237 -91.78 -79.47 56.68
CA ILE A 237 -91.13 -79.48 58.01
C ILE A 237 -92.15 -79.46 59.17
N HIS A 238 -93.41 -79.04 58.94
CA HIS A 238 -94.45 -79.09 59.97
C HIS A 238 -94.87 -80.53 60.32
N ASN A 239 -94.76 -81.47 59.38
CA ASN A 239 -95.18 -82.86 59.58
C ASN A 239 -94.09 -83.74 60.23
N GLU A 240 -92.81 -83.38 60.12
CA GLU A 240 -91.69 -84.09 60.79
C GLU A 240 -91.46 -83.66 62.25
N LYS A 241 -92.09 -82.55 62.67
CA LYS A 241 -91.98 -82.01 64.04
C LYS A 241 -92.68 -82.87 65.12
N ILE A 242 -93.53 -83.83 64.72
CA ILE A 242 -94.27 -84.71 65.65
C ILE A 242 -93.41 -85.90 66.15
N LEU A 243 -92.37 -86.33 65.42
CA LEU A 243 -91.51 -87.47 65.80
C LEU A 243 -90.28 -87.11 66.66
N ILE A 244 -89.93 -85.82 66.78
CA ILE A 244 -88.74 -85.36 67.52
C ILE A 244 -88.99 -85.27 69.05
N ALA A 245 -90.25 -85.35 69.49
CA ALA A 245 -90.59 -85.34 70.92
C ALA A 245 -90.22 -86.65 71.65
N GLU A 246 -90.15 -87.79 70.96
CA GLU A 246 -89.94 -89.11 71.60
C GLU A 246 -88.46 -89.50 71.82
N LEU A 247 -87.49 -88.77 71.24
CA LEU A 247 -86.06 -89.13 71.31
C LEU A 247 -85.22 -88.29 72.29
N LYS A 248 -85.83 -87.34 73.01
CA LYS A 248 -85.14 -86.49 74.00
C LYS A 248 -84.88 -87.17 75.35
N GLU A 249 -85.52 -88.30 75.67
CA GLU A 249 -85.34 -89.02 76.96
C GLU A 249 -84.08 -89.91 77.04
N LYS A 250 -83.43 -90.25 75.92
CA LYS A 250 -82.25 -91.17 75.92
C LYS A 250 -80.89 -90.50 76.02
N ARG A 251 -80.83 -89.15 76.01
CA ARG A 251 -79.57 -88.39 75.93
C ARG A 251 -78.93 -88.10 77.29
N GLU A 252 -79.67 -88.14 78.39
CA GLU A 252 -79.19 -87.78 79.74
C GLU A 252 -78.31 -88.85 80.45
N HIS A 253 -78.09 -90.03 79.87
CA HIS A 253 -77.38 -91.13 80.56
C HIS A 253 -75.90 -91.33 80.14
N LEU A 254 -75.36 -90.63 79.15
CA LEU A 254 -74.00 -90.91 78.61
C LEU A 254 -72.92 -89.84 78.90
N GLU A 255 -73.25 -88.79 79.65
CA GLU A 255 -72.34 -87.68 79.96
C GLU A 255 -71.49 -87.89 81.24
N LYS A 256 -71.54 -89.09 81.86
CA LYS A 256 -70.81 -89.42 83.11
C LYS A 256 -69.58 -90.34 82.96
N LYS A 257 -68.95 -90.42 81.78
CA LYS A 257 -67.72 -91.23 81.60
C LYS A 257 -66.62 -90.51 80.81
N MET A 258 -66.23 -89.35 81.32
CA MET A 258 -64.92 -88.74 81.09
C MET A 258 -63.79 -89.73 81.45
N ASP A 259 -62.62 -89.54 80.84
CA ASP A 259 -61.30 -90.03 81.29
C ASP A 259 -60.88 -91.48 81.00
N LEU A 260 -60.48 -91.75 79.75
CA LEU A 260 -59.20 -92.41 79.45
C LEU A 260 -58.89 -92.35 77.93
N ASN A 261 -57.92 -91.52 77.52
CA ASN A 261 -56.88 -91.83 76.51
C ASN A 261 -56.22 -90.54 75.97
N LYS A 262 -55.12 -90.15 76.62
CA LYS A 262 -54.08 -89.27 76.07
C LYS A 262 -53.04 -90.16 75.39
N ALA A 263 -52.90 -90.12 74.05
CA ALA A 263 -51.85 -90.87 73.37
C ALA A 263 -51.36 -90.38 71.99
N ASP A 264 -51.58 -89.12 71.56
CA ASP A 264 -51.07 -88.66 70.24
C ASP A 264 -50.33 -87.31 70.29
N MET A 265 -49.33 -87.16 71.17
CA MET A 265 -48.45 -85.98 71.19
C MET A 265 -46.98 -86.25 70.81
N VAL A 266 -46.59 -87.50 70.55
CA VAL A 266 -45.17 -87.85 70.37
C VAL A 266 -44.70 -87.82 68.89
N ALA A 267 -45.59 -87.98 67.91
CA ALA A 267 -45.19 -88.04 66.49
C ALA A 267 -44.89 -86.67 65.83
N ALA A 268 -45.25 -85.55 66.44
CA ALA A 268 -45.11 -84.21 65.83
C ALA A 268 -43.74 -83.54 66.09
N VAL A 269 -42.95 -84.04 67.05
CA VAL A 269 -41.69 -83.39 67.48
C VAL A 269 -40.49 -83.82 66.63
N GLU A 270 -40.46 -85.02 66.06
CA GLU A 270 -39.31 -85.52 65.29
C GLU A 270 -39.15 -84.88 63.89
N LYS A 271 -40.25 -84.48 63.23
CA LYS A 271 -40.18 -83.80 61.92
C LYS A 271 -39.67 -82.35 61.99
N LYS A 272 -39.73 -81.72 63.16
CA LYS A 272 -39.26 -80.33 63.37
C LYS A 272 -37.72 -80.25 63.38
N ASN A 273 -37.05 -81.25 63.98
CA ASN A 273 -35.60 -81.23 64.16
C ASN A 273 -34.80 -81.50 62.85
N GLN A 274 -35.43 -82.11 61.84
CA GLN A 274 -34.80 -82.35 60.53
C GLN A 274 -34.75 -81.08 59.67
N VAL A 275 -35.80 -80.24 59.73
CA VAL A 275 -35.90 -78.97 59.00
C VAL A 275 -34.95 -77.91 59.57
N ASP A 276 -34.78 -77.86 60.89
CA ASP A 276 -33.87 -76.92 61.54
C ASP A 276 -32.39 -77.21 61.21
N SER A 277 -32.04 -78.46 60.87
CA SER A 277 -30.69 -78.88 60.48
C SER A 277 -30.34 -78.49 59.04
N GLU A 278 -31.30 -78.58 58.11
CA GLU A 278 -31.12 -78.17 56.71
C GLU A 278 -31.09 -76.63 56.56
N PHE A 279 -31.82 -75.91 57.41
CA PHE A 279 -31.81 -74.45 57.45
C PHE A 279 -30.45 -73.88 57.83
N LEU A 280 -29.76 -74.47 58.82
CA LEU A 280 -28.42 -74.04 59.25
C LEU A 280 -27.34 -74.30 58.17
N LEU A 281 -27.49 -75.36 57.38
CA LEU A 281 -26.58 -75.70 56.28
C LEU A 281 -26.72 -74.71 55.11
N LEU A 282 -27.96 -74.37 54.73
CA LEU A 282 -28.24 -73.33 53.72
C LEU A 282 -27.80 -71.94 54.19
N GLN A 283 -27.95 -71.63 55.47
CA GLN A 283 -27.47 -70.37 56.04
C GLN A 283 -25.94 -70.25 55.96
N SER A 284 -25.21 -71.36 56.18
CA SER A 284 -23.74 -71.38 56.05
C SER A 284 -23.26 -71.23 54.60
N GLN A 285 -23.99 -71.79 53.62
CA GLN A 285 -23.68 -71.63 52.19
C GLN A 285 -23.93 -70.20 51.71
N ILE A 286 -25.02 -69.56 52.15
CA ILE A 286 -25.34 -68.16 51.81
C ILE A 286 -24.29 -67.20 52.38
N VAL A 287 -23.76 -67.46 53.57
CA VAL A 287 -22.70 -66.64 54.17
C VAL A 287 -21.39 -66.77 53.38
N GLN A 288 -21.02 -67.99 52.95
CA GLN A 288 -19.82 -68.24 52.15
C GLN A 288 -19.91 -67.58 50.75
N GLU A 289 -21.03 -67.73 50.04
CA GLU A 289 -21.23 -67.08 48.73
C GLU A 289 -21.21 -65.56 48.84
N LYS A 290 -21.77 -65.00 49.91
CA LYS A 290 -21.72 -63.55 50.17
C LYS A 290 -20.27 -63.07 50.34
N GLU A 291 -19.45 -63.82 51.07
CA GLU A 291 -18.03 -63.49 51.29
C GLU A 291 -17.21 -63.57 49.99
N ASP A 292 -17.50 -64.53 49.12
CA ASP A 292 -16.87 -64.65 47.79
C ASP A 292 -17.27 -63.49 46.87
N PHE A 293 -18.56 -63.11 46.86
CA PHE A 293 -19.03 -61.93 46.10
C PHE A 293 -18.45 -60.62 46.64
N ASP A 294 -18.31 -60.48 47.96
CA ASP A 294 -17.70 -59.31 48.59
C ASP A 294 -16.19 -59.20 48.23
N GLN A 295 -15.48 -60.33 48.12
CA GLN A 295 -14.10 -60.36 47.61
C GLN A 295 -13.98 -60.00 46.13
N GLU A 296 -14.90 -60.47 45.27
CA GLU A 296 -14.93 -60.08 43.85
C GLU A 296 -15.29 -58.60 43.67
N LEU A 297 -16.25 -58.08 44.44
CA LEU A 297 -16.59 -56.65 44.49
C LEU A 297 -15.39 -55.81 44.90
N GLY A 298 -14.61 -56.26 45.89
CA GLY A 298 -13.36 -55.60 46.30
C GLY A 298 -12.36 -55.48 45.15
N LYS A 299 -12.11 -56.57 44.41
CA LYS A 299 -11.20 -56.56 43.24
C LYS A 299 -11.70 -55.65 42.13
N VAL A 300 -13.00 -55.68 41.82
CA VAL A 300 -13.61 -54.81 40.79
C VAL A 300 -13.51 -53.34 41.19
N ASN A 301 -13.67 -53.02 42.48
CA ASN A 301 -13.55 -51.65 42.98
C ASN A 301 -12.11 -51.11 42.91
N GLU A 302 -11.10 -51.95 43.18
CA GLU A 302 -9.69 -51.59 42.97
C GLU A 302 -9.35 -51.35 41.50
N TYR A 303 -9.90 -52.17 40.58
CA TYR A 303 -9.77 -51.93 39.14
C TYR A 303 -10.44 -50.61 38.73
N LEU A 304 -11.61 -50.31 39.28
CA LEU A 304 -12.33 -49.07 39.00
C LEU A 304 -11.54 -47.83 39.46
N GLN A 305 -10.97 -47.86 40.67
CA GLN A 305 -10.11 -46.79 41.18
C GLN A 305 -8.85 -46.58 40.34
N ASN A 306 -8.21 -47.67 39.87
CA ASN A 306 -7.05 -47.57 38.98
C ASN A 306 -7.42 -46.95 37.62
N VAL A 307 -8.57 -47.31 37.05
CA VAL A 307 -9.07 -46.72 35.80
C VAL A 307 -9.42 -45.25 35.99
N GLU A 308 -10.04 -44.86 37.11
CA GLU A 308 -10.32 -43.47 37.44
C GLU A 308 -9.04 -42.64 37.60
N CYS A 309 -8.01 -43.18 38.26
CA CYS A 309 -6.73 -42.52 38.42
C CYS A 309 -6.02 -42.31 37.06
N LEU A 310 -6.06 -43.32 36.18
CA LEU A 310 -5.54 -43.22 34.80
C LEU A 310 -6.34 -42.20 33.96
N ASN A 311 -7.67 -42.20 34.07
CA ASN A 311 -8.53 -41.24 33.38
C ASN A 311 -8.26 -39.80 33.83
N ASN A 312 -8.05 -39.58 35.13
CA ASN A 312 -7.69 -38.27 35.67
C ASN A 312 -6.31 -37.80 35.19
N LYS A 313 -5.33 -38.70 35.11
CA LYS A 313 -4.01 -38.41 34.52
C LYS A 313 -4.12 -38.03 33.04
N LEU A 314 -4.88 -38.80 32.25
CA LEU A 314 -5.12 -38.54 30.83
C LEU A 314 -5.91 -37.25 30.58
N LYS A 315 -6.83 -36.86 31.48
CA LYS A 315 -7.52 -35.57 31.44
C LYS A 315 -6.57 -34.40 31.67
N LEU A 316 -5.65 -34.52 32.63
CA LEU A 316 -4.63 -33.50 32.88
C LEU A 316 -3.65 -33.37 31.71
N GLU A 317 -3.20 -34.49 31.14
CA GLU A 317 -2.34 -34.50 29.95
C GLU A 317 -3.07 -33.90 28.73
N ASN A 318 -4.33 -34.25 28.49
CA ASN A 318 -5.14 -33.62 27.43
C ASN A 318 -5.29 -32.11 27.63
N LYS A 319 -5.49 -31.65 28.87
CA LYS A 319 -5.58 -30.22 29.18
C LYS A 319 -4.25 -29.52 28.90
N ALA A 320 -3.12 -30.13 29.25
CA ALA A 320 -1.79 -29.59 28.98
C ALA A 320 -1.48 -29.55 27.48
N VAL A 321 -1.88 -30.57 26.71
CA VAL A 321 -1.73 -30.61 25.25
C VAL A 321 -2.60 -29.55 24.57
N ARG A 322 -3.86 -29.38 24.99
CA ARG A 322 -4.74 -28.31 24.46
C ARG A 322 -4.15 -26.92 24.69
N GLN A 323 -3.62 -26.64 25.89
CA GLN A 323 -2.95 -25.38 26.20
C GLN A 323 -1.67 -25.14 25.38
N LYS A 324 -0.99 -26.20 24.92
CA LYS A 324 0.16 -26.06 24.00
C LYS A 324 -0.31 -25.78 22.57
N PHE A 325 -1.39 -26.44 22.11
CA PHE A 325 -1.99 -26.16 20.81
C PHE A 325 -2.59 -24.75 20.72
N GLU A 326 -3.24 -24.26 21.77
CA GLU A 326 -3.76 -22.90 21.83
C GLU A 326 -2.65 -21.86 21.71
N ARG A 327 -1.54 -22.04 22.43
CA ARG A 327 -0.37 -21.17 22.30
C ARG A 327 0.25 -21.21 20.90
N ALA A 328 0.35 -22.39 20.29
CA ALA A 328 0.85 -22.52 18.92
C ALA A 328 -0.09 -21.83 17.90
N LEU A 329 -1.41 -21.91 18.11
CA LEU A 329 -2.40 -21.23 17.27
C LEU A 329 -2.32 -19.70 17.42
N GLU A 330 -2.12 -19.19 18.64
CA GLU A 330 -1.92 -17.77 18.90
C GLU A 330 -0.63 -17.25 18.24
N GLU A 331 0.46 -18.01 18.32
CA GLU A 331 1.72 -17.70 17.63
C GLU A 331 1.55 -17.70 16.11
N GLU A 332 0.87 -18.70 15.55
CA GLU A 332 0.57 -18.77 14.11
C GLU A 332 -0.26 -17.56 13.65
N GLN A 333 -1.31 -17.19 14.40
CA GLN A 333 -2.11 -16.01 14.12
C GLN A 333 -1.30 -14.72 14.23
N TYR A 334 -0.40 -14.61 15.21
CA TYR A 334 0.50 -13.47 15.35
C TYR A 334 1.43 -13.35 14.13
N TRP A 335 2.05 -14.45 13.69
CA TRP A 335 2.90 -14.46 12.51
C TRP A 335 2.13 -14.22 11.21
N ALA A 336 0.89 -14.72 11.10
CA ALA A 336 0.01 -14.44 9.97
C ALA A 336 -0.36 -12.94 9.89
N ARG A 337 -0.69 -12.30 11.03
CA ARG A 337 -0.92 -10.84 11.08
C ARG A 337 0.33 -10.06 10.67
N LYS A 338 1.51 -10.46 11.16
CA LYS A 338 2.78 -9.80 10.83
C LYS A 338 3.15 -9.97 9.36
N ARG A 339 2.85 -11.14 8.76
CA ARG A 339 3.03 -11.41 7.33
C ARG A 339 2.10 -10.54 6.49
N ASN A 340 0.81 -10.47 6.84
CA ASN A 340 -0.16 -9.60 6.18
C ASN A 340 0.21 -8.11 6.30
N GLU A 341 0.76 -7.66 7.43
CA GLU A 341 1.31 -6.31 7.56
C GLU A 341 2.51 -6.07 6.64
N MET A 342 3.40 -7.05 6.49
CA MET A 342 4.54 -6.94 5.57
C MET A 342 4.07 -6.96 4.11
N ASP A 343 3.07 -7.76 3.77
CA ASP A 343 2.50 -7.82 2.43
C ASP A 343 1.77 -6.52 2.07
N THR A 344 1.02 -5.92 3.01
CA THR A 344 0.40 -4.61 2.79
C THR A 344 1.43 -3.49 2.66
N LYS A 345 2.53 -3.52 3.43
CA LYS A 345 3.68 -2.60 3.27
C LYS A 345 4.38 -2.80 1.92
N SER A 346 4.60 -4.04 1.50
CA SER A 346 5.21 -4.38 0.20
C SER A 346 4.33 -3.95 -0.97
N TRP A 347 3.01 -4.17 -0.86
CA TRP A 347 2.02 -3.74 -1.83
C TRP A 347 1.94 -2.21 -1.92
N THR A 348 1.89 -1.50 -0.79
CA THR A 348 1.91 -0.02 -0.80
C THR A 348 3.20 0.55 -1.37
N LEU A 349 4.36 -0.06 -1.08
CA LEU A 349 5.64 0.32 -1.70
C LEU A 349 5.65 0.04 -3.19
N SER A 350 5.07 -1.08 -3.65
CA SER A 350 4.96 -1.43 -5.07
C SER A 350 4.04 -0.47 -5.83
N VAL A 351 2.90 -0.08 -5.23
CA VAL A 351 2.00 0.95 -5.77
C VAL A 351 2.70 2.30 -5.84
N LEU A 352 3.47 2.68 -4.81
CA LEU A 352 4.23 3.92 -4.80
C LEU A 352 5.35 3.92 -5.86
N LEU A 353 6.03 2.77 -6.04
CA LEU A 353 7.08 2.60 -7.04
C LEU A 353 6.50 2.67 -8.46
N ASN A 354 5.37 2.00 -8.72
CA ASN A 354 4.67 2.08 -9.99
C ASN A 354 4.16 3.50 -10.26
N GLY A 355 3.62 4.19 -9.26
CA GLY A 355 3.23 5.60 -9.40
C GLY A 355 4.41 6.52 -9.71
N LYS A 356 5.60 6.27 -9.13
CA LYS A 356 6.84 6.99 -9.48
C LYS A 356 7.32 6.64 -10.90
N LEU A 357 7.22 5.38 -11.32
CA LEU A 357 7.57 4.95 -12.68
C LEU A 357 6.66 5.58 -13.74
N GLU A 358 5.34 5.64 -13.48
CA GLU A 358 4.39 6.34 -14.35
C GLU A 358 4.65 7.85 -14.37
N PHE A 359 4.95 8.45 -13.23
CA PHE A 359 5.33 9.86 -13.15
C PHE A 359 6.61 10.15 -13.94
N LEU A 360 7.63 9.28 -13.82
CA LEU A 360 8.87 9.39 -14.60
C LEU A 360 8.60 9.20 -16.08
N LYS A 361 7.78 8.20 -16.49
CA LYS A 361 7.38 8.00 -17.89
C LYS A 361 6.65 9.23 -18.45
N ASN A 362 5.76 9.85 -17.66
CA ASN A 362 5.07 11.08 -18.03
C ASN A 362 6.02 12.28 -18.11
N LEU A 363 7.03 12.35 -17.25
CA LEU A 363 8.08 13.38 -17.36
C LEU A 363 8.96 13.15 -18.58
N THR A 364 9.34 11.92 -18.89
CA THR A 364 10.11 11.58 -20.10
C THR A 364 9.31 11.90 -21.36
N MET A 365 8.03 11.54 -21.43
CA MET A 365 7.14 11.94 -22.53
C MET A 365 7.05 13.47 -22.65
N LYS A 366 6.79 14.19 -21.55
CA LYS A 366 6.78 15.66 -21.59
C LYS A 366 8.13 16.26 -21.97
N THR A 367 9.25 15.64 -21.60
CA THR A 367 10.58 16.13 -21.97
C THR A 367 10.80 15.94 -23.47
N ASN A 368 10.39 14.80 -24.02
CA ASN A 368 10.42 14.54 -25.46
C ASN A 368 9.46 15.47 -26.23
N ASP A 369 8.24 15.66 -25.75
CA ASP A 369 7.26 16.58 -26.35
C ASP A 369 7.80 18.02 -26.33
N LEU A 370 8.41 18.44 -25.21
CA LEU A 370 9.05 19.75 -25.09
C LEU A 370 10.30 19.86 -25.97
N GLU A 371 11.09 18.78 -26.12
CA GLU A 371 12.24 18.72 -27.03
C GLU A 371 11.79 18.87 -28.49
N GLU A 372 10.75 18.15 -28.92
CA GLU A 372 10.11 18.28 -30.23
C GLU A 372 9.49 19.67 -30.44
N GLU A 373 8.86 20.24 -29.41
CA GLU A 373 8.41 21.63 -29.42
C GLU A 373 9.58 22.60 -29.53
N THR A 374 10.71 22.39 -28.85
CA THR A 374 11.91 23.24 -29.04
C THR A 374 12.53 23.08 -30.42
N GLU A 375 12.59 21.87 -30.98
CA GLU A 375 13.11 21.62 -32.32
C GLU A 375 12.22 22.32 -33.37
N SER A 376 10.90 22.13 -33.28
CA SER A 376 9.93 22.81 -34.15
C SER A 376 9.87 24.33 -33.92
N LEU A 377 10.08 24.81 -32.69
CA LEU A 377 10.24 26.23 -32.39
C LEU A 377 11.56 26.79 -32.93
N LYS A 378 12.63 26.00 -32.97
CA LYS A 378 13.91 26.39 -33.54
C LYS A 378 13.84 26.45 -35.07
N ASP A 379 13.16 25.49 -35.70
CA ASP A 379 12.89 25.48 -37.14
C ASP A 379 11.92 26.58 -37.56
N SER A 380 10.87 26.82 -36.77
CA SER A 380 9.99 27.98 -36.98
C SER A 380 10.71 29.30 -36.71
N LEU A 381 11.64 29.37 -35.76
CA LEU A 381 12.47 30.54 -35.52
C LEU A 381 13.49 30.77 -36.65
N LEU A 382 13.99 29.70 -37.28
CA LEU A 382 14.86 29.79 -38.45
C LEU A 382 14.08 30.29 -39.67
N THR A 383 12.92 29.68 -39.96
CA THR A 383 12.04 30.09 -41.07
C THR A 383 11.45 31.47 -40.86
N THR A 384 11.09 31.85 -39.63
CA THR A 384 10.68 33.22 -39.31
C THR A 384 11.85 34.20 -39.35
N LYS A 385 13.09 33.85 -38.99
CA LYS A 385 14.26 34.72 -39.22
C LYS A 385 14.51 34.96 -40.71
N GLU A 386 14.38 33.93 -41.53
CA GLU A 386 14.52 34.03 -42.99
C GLU A 386 13.38 34.85 -43.62
N ASN A 387 12.14 34.65 -43.15
CA ASN A 387 10.99 35.43 -43.60
C ASN A 387 11.04 36.86 -43.06
N ASN A 388 11.41 37.09 -41.80
CA ASN A 388 11.58 38.40 -41.20
C ASN A 388 12.74 39.17 -41.83
N ALA A 389 13.79 38.51 -42.34
CA ALA A 389 14.85 39.19 -43.10
C ALA A 389 14.33 39.66 -44.47
N LYS A 390 13.48 38.86 -45.13
CA LYS A 390 12.81 39.22 -46.40
C LYS A 390 11.70 40.26 -46.20
N GLU A 391 10.99 40.19 -45.08
CA GLU A 391 9.96 41.14 -44.67
C GLU A 391 10.57 42.43 -44.10
N LEU A 392 11.68 42.42 -43.37
CA LEU A 392 12.38 43.65 -42.95
C LEU A 392 12.83 44.46 -44.15
N ALA A 393 13.36 43.80 -45.19
CA ALA A 393 13.74 44.48 -46.42
C ALA A 393 12.54 45.11 -47.16
N SER A 394 11.36 44.49 -47.13
CA SER A 394 10.15 45.03 -47.77
C SER A 394 9.36 45.99 -46.85
N LEU A 395 9.43 45.79 -45.54
CA LEU A 395 8.81 46.62 -44.51
C LEU A 395 9.63 47.86 -44.23
N GLU A 396 10.96 47.89 -44.32
CA GLU A 396 11.71 49.15 -44.27
C GLU A 396 11.25 50.10 -45.40
N GLN A 397 10.97 49.52 -46.58
CA GLN A 397 10.47 50.24 -47.74
C GLN A 397 8.99 50.67 -47.60
N ASN A 398 8.15 49.86 -46.94
CA ASN A 398 6.73 50.14 -46.72
C ASN A 398 6.44 50.92 -45.41
N LEU A 399 7.26 50.81 -44.37
CA LEU A 399 7.14 51.44 -43.04
C LEU A 399 7.34 52.96 -43.13
N GLU A 400 8.17 53.42 -44.05
CA GLU A 400 8.35 54.85 -44.31
C GLU A 400 7.10 55.48 -44.95
N ALA A 401 6.36 54.70 -45.75
CA ALA A 401 5.09 55.10 -46.36
C ALA A 401 3.89 54.92 -45.40
N GLU A 402 3.85 53.81 -44.64
CA GLU A 402 2.76 53.50 -43.72
C GLU A 402 2.85 54.19 -42.35
N ASN A 403 4.04 54.53 -41.80
CA ASN A 403 4.11 55.26 -40.52
C ASN A 403 3.33 56.58 -40.55
N LYS A 404 3.24 57.21 -41.73
CA LYS A 404 2.47 58.43 -41.96
C LYS A 404 0.95 58.19 -41.98
N MET A 405 0.51 57.00 -42.40
CA MET A 405 -0.92 56.63 -42.54
C MET A 405 -1.47 55.90 -41.29
N ARG A 406 -0.61 55.12 -40.61
CA ARG A 406 -0.92 54.22 -39.49
C ARG A 406 -1.23 54.97 -38.19
N VAL A 407 -0.55 56.09 -37.92
CA VAL A 407 -0.84 56.95 -36.75
C VAL A 407 -2.27 57.52 -36.81
N MET A 408 -2.76 57.86 -38.01
CA MET A 408 -4.08 58.46 -38.20
C MET A 408 -5.22 57.44 -38.02
N LEU A 409 -5.07 56.22 -38.55
CA LEU A 409 -6.12 55.20 -38.56
C LEU A 409 -6.19 54.39 -37.25
N GLN A 410 -5.06 54.19 -36.56
CA GLN A 410 -5.03 53.45 -35.28
C GLN A 410 -5.82 54.13 -34.16
N TRP A 411 -5.87 55.46 -34.12
CA TRP A 411 -6.66 56.20 -33.13
C TRP A 411 -8.17 56.03 -33.33
N ARG A 412 -8.63 55.86 -34.57
CA ARG A 412 -10.06 55.70 -34.89
C ARG A 412 -10.58 54.29 -34.62
N LEU A 413 -9.75 53.27 -34.82
CA LEU A 413 -10.15 51.86 -34.67
C LEU A 413 -10.19 51.40 -33.20
N LEU A 414 -9.27 51.91 -32.37
CA LEU A 414 -9.17 51.56 -30.94
C LEU A 414 -10.41 51.97 -30.13
N LEU A 415 -11.07 53.09 -30.49
CA LEU A 415 -12.27 53.56 -29.80
C LEU A 415 -13.51 52.70 -30.06
N TYR A 416 -13.63 52.13 -31.26
CA TYR A 416 -14.81 51.37 -31.70
C TYR A 416 -14.81 49.92 -31.18
N LEU A 417 -13.64 49.25 -31.20
CA LEU A 417 -13.49 47.86 -30.75
C LEU A 417 -13.60 47.68 -29.22
N ALA A 418 -13.21 48.69 -28.44
CA ALA A 418 -13.33 48.69 -26.98
C ALA A 418 -14.79 48.76 -26.49
N MET A 419 -15.70 49.28 -27.30
CA MET A 419 -17.12 49.45 -26.95
C MET A 419 -17.95 48.20 -27.24
N GLN A 420 -17.62 47.44 -28.30
CA GLN A 420 -18.34 46.22 -28.67
C GLN A 420 -18.03 45.01 -27.78
N SER A 421 -16.78 44.87 -27.32
CA SER A 421 -16.37 43.74 -26.46
C SER A 421 -17.06 43.75 -25.09
N LYS A 422 -17.31 44.93 -24.50
CA LYS A 422 -18.01 45.05 -23.21
C LYS A 422 -19.49 44.65 -23.26
N LEU A 423 -20.19 44.98 -24.35
CA LEU A 423 -21.61 44.61 -24.54
C LEU A 423 -21.81 43.09 -24.67
N LEU A 424 -20.91 42.41 -25.38
CA LEU A 424 -20.98 40.96 -25.62
C LEU A 424 -20.66 40.12 -24.37
N GLU A 425 -19.78 40.64 -23.50
CA GLU A 425 -19.46 40.03 -22.20
C GLU A 425 -20.66 40.10 -21.24
N GLU A 426 -21.34 41.25 -21.17
CA GLU A 426 -22.53 41.48 -20.31
C GLU A 426 -23.73 40.61 -20.73
N GLU A 427 -23.97 40.43 -22.02
CA GLU A 427 -25.01 39.53 -22.53
C GLU A 427 -24.74 38.06 -22.19
N ASN A 428 -23.48 37.62 -22.30
CA ASN A 428 -23.11 36.23 -21.97
C ASN A 428 -23.23 35.94 -20.46
N ILE A 429 -22.90 36.91 -19.61
CA ILE A 429 -23.11 36.81 -18.15
C ILE A 429 -24.61 36.76 -17.84
N SER A 430 -25.41 37.57 -18.51
CA SER A 430 -26.87 37.61 -18.34
C SER A 430 -27.54 36.30 -18.79
N ARG A 431 -27.09 35.71 -19.92
CA ARG A 431 -27.60 34.42 -20.42
C ARG A 431 -27.32 33.27 -19.45
N LYS A 432 -26.08 33.17 -18.95
CA LYS A 432 -25.69 32.16 -17.94
C LYS A 432 -26.44 32.31 -16.61
N ARG A 433 -26.76 33.56 -16.23
CA ARG A 433 -27.57 33.83 -15.04
C ARG A 433 -29.01 33.34 -15.22
N ASN A 434 -29.60 33.58 -16.39
CA ASN A 434 -30.96 33.15 -16.70
C ASN A 434 -31.09 31.62 -16.79
N GLU A 435 -30.11 30.93 -17.40
CA GLU A 435 -30.07 29.46 -17.43
C GLU A 435 -30.04 28.83 -16.03
N ARG A 436 -29.29 29.44 -15.09
CA ARG A 436 -29.27 28.98 -13.68
C ARG A 436 -30.59 29.23 -12.96
N ILE A 437 -31.27 30.34 -13.24
CA ILE A 437 -32.59 30.65 -12.68
C ILE A 437 -33.61 29.63 -13.18
N GLU A 438 -33.62 29.35 -14.49
CA GLU A 438 -34.56 28.40 -15.09
C GLU A 438 -34.33 26.95 -14.61
N ALA A 439 -33.07 26.54 -14.45
CA ALA A 439 -32.74 25.24 -13.85
C ALA A 439 -33.17 25.17 -12.37
N GLY A 440 -33.04 26.27 -11.62
CA GLY A 440 -33.53 26.39 -10.26
C GLY A 440 -35.05 26.30 -10.15
N GLU A 441 -35.78 26.92 -11.08
CA GLU A 441 -37.24 26.86 -11.15
C GLU A 441 -37.77 25.47 -11.50
N LYS A 442 -37.13 24.76 -12.44
CA LYS A 442 -37.45 23.35 -12.77
C LYS A 442 -37.29 22.44 -11.55
N ARG A 443 -36.16 22.58 -10.83
CA ARG A 443 -35.90 21.80 -9.61
C ARG A 443 -36.89 22.13 -8.49
N LYS A 444 -37.29 23.39 -8.35
CA LYS A 444 -38.33 23.82 -7.41
C LYS A 444 -39.70 23.20 -7.76
N ALA A 445 -40.06 23.14 -9.03
CA ALA A 445 -41.32 22.55 -9.48
C ALA A 445 -41.36 21.02 -9.25
N GLU A 446 -40.25 20.32 -9.45
CA GLU A 446 -40.09 18.89 -9.15
C GLU A 446 -40.28 18.59 -7.66
N LEU A 447 -39.57 19.34 -6.79
CA LEU A 447 -39.70 19.21 -5.34
C LEU A 447 -41.13 19.51 -4.85
N LEU A 448 -41.83 20.45 -5.48
CA LEU A 448 -43.23 20.78 -5.15
C LEU A 448 -44.19 19.65 -5.53
N LYS A 449 -43.89 18.92 -6.61
CA LYS A 449 -44.66 17.73 -7.01
C LYS A 449 -44.42 16.58 -6.04
N GLU A 450 -43.16 16.34 -5.66
CA GLU A 450 -42.77 15.30 -4.70
C GLU A 450 -43.41 15.56 -3.32
N THR A 451 -43.36 16.80 -2.83
CA THR A 451 -44.02 17.20 -1.57
C THR A 451 -45.52 16.90 -1.60
N LYS A 452 -46.21 17.18 -2.72
CA LYS A 452 -47.63 16.87 -2.90
C LYS A 452 -47.93 15.38 -2.94
N GLU A 453 -47.02 14.55 -3.45
CA GLU A 453 -47.19 13.09 -3.43
C GLU A 453 -46.98 12.52 -2.03
N LEU A 454 -45.98 13.03 -1.30
CA LEU A 454 -45.73 12.68 0.11
C LEU A 454 -46.90 13.07 1.02
N GLU A 455 -47.50 14.26 0.82
CA GLU A 455 -48.71 14.68 1.55
C GLU A 455 -49.89 13.72 1.33
N LYS A 456 -50.08 13.24 0.09
CA LYS A 456 -51.13 12.24 -0.22
C LYS A 456 -50.86 10.90 0.46
N GLU A 457 -49.60 10.47 0.53
CA GLU A 457 -49.19 9.24 1.21
C GLU A 457 -49.40 9.34 2.72
N ILE A 458 -49.04 10.48 3.32
CA ILE A 458 -49.33 10.78 4.73
C ILE A 458 -50.84 10.69 4.99
N LEU A 459 -51.66 11.31 4.16
CA LEU A 459 -53.13 11.26 4.31
C LEU A 459 -53.69 9.83 4.22
N ARG A 460 -53.15 8.98 3.33
CA ARG A 460 -53.53 7.56 3.24
C ARG A 460 -53.15 6.82 4.51
N SER A 461 -51.94 7.04 5.02
CA SER A 461 -51.46 6.41 6.25
C SER A 461 -52.28 6.83 7.48
N GLU A 462 -52.63 8.11 7.60
CA GLU A 462 -53.48 8.62 8.67
C GLU A 462 -54.89 7.99 8.64
N ASN A 463 -55.45 7.79 7.44
CA ASN A 463 -56.74 7.14 7.29
C ASN A 463 -56.69 5.64 7.69
N GLN A 464 -55.59 4.95 7.38
CA GLN A 464 -55.36 3.57 7.83
C GLN A 464 -55.22 3.49 9.35
N ILE A 465 -54.46 4.43 9.96
CA ILE A 465 -54.31 4.50 11.43
C ILE A 465 -55.68 4.74 12.09
N LYS A 466 -56.51 5.65 11.56
CA LYS A 466 -57.87 5.88 12.08
C LYS A 466 -58.73 4.62 12.00
N ALA A 467 -58.70 3.89 10.87
CA ALA A 467 -59.46 2.65 10.72
C ALA A 467 -59.03 1.56 11.75
N LEU A 468 -57.71 1.38 11.92
CA LEU A 468 -57.15 0.43 12.89
C LEU A 468 -57.47 0.83 14.34
N THR A 469 -57.45 2.13 14.64
CA THR A 469 -57.80 2.66 15.98
C THR A 469 -59.27 2.38 16.31
N GLU A 470 -60.16 2.51 15.32
CA GLU A 470 -61.59 2.25 15.49
C GLU A 470 -61.89 0.75 15.63
N GLU A 471 -61.15 -0.10 14.91
CA GLU A 471 -61.24 -1.57 15.08
C GLU A 471 -60.73 -2.00 16.47
N ALA A 472 -59.63 -1.43 16.95
CA ALA A 472 -59.12 -1.66 18.29
C ALA A 472 -60.13 -1.22 19.37
N ARG A 473 -60.83 -0.09 19.14
CA ARG A 473 -61.89 0.39 20.04
C ARG A 473 -63.09 -0.56 20.09
N LYS A 474 -63.51 -1.12 18.94
CA LYS A 474 -64.57 -2.13 18.87
C LYS A 474 -64.19 -3.41 19.64
N LYS A 475 -63.03 -4.00 19.34
CA LYS A 475 -62.54 -5.21 20.04
C LYS A 475 -62.42 -4.99 21.55
N LYS A 476 -61.98 -3.80 21.99
CA LYS A 476 -61.91 -3.45 23.41
C LYS A 476 -63.29 -3.41 24.07
N ASN A 477 -64.33 -2.96 23.37
CA ASN A 477 -65.69 -2.96 23.88
C ASN A 477 -66.28 -4.37 23.92
N ASP A 478 -66.01 -5.21 22.92
CA ASP A 478 -66.45 -6.62 22.91
C ASP A 478 -65.83 -7.41 24.08
N TYR A 479 -64.57 -7.15 24.41
CA TYR A 479 -63.92 -7.74 25.59
C TYR A 479 -64.55 -7.27 26.92
N LYS A 480 -65.05 -6.03 26.98
CA LYS A 480 -65.74 -5.54 28.18
C LYS A 480 -67.09 -6.24 28.36
N SER A 481 -67.89 -6.39 27.31
CA SER A 481 -69.17 -7.11 27.41
C SER A 481 -68.97 -8.58 27.78
N TYR A 482 -67.93 -9.22 27.23
CA TYR A 482 -67.61 -10.62 27.55
C TYR A 482 -67.23 -10.81 29.04
N ASN A 483 -66.48 -9.86 29.61
CA ASN A 483 -66.12 -9.89 31.03
C ASN A 483 -67.32 -9.60 31.94
N GLU A 484 -68.23 -8.70 31.55
CA GLU A 484 -69.46 -8.43 32.29
C GLU A 484 -70.39 -9.65 32.31
N ASP A 485 -70.50 -10.39 31.20
CA ASP A 485 -71.28 -11.63 31.11
C ASP A 485 -70.75 -12.72 32.04
N PHE A 486 -69.43 -12.93 32.11
CA PHE A 486 -68.85 -13.88 33.05
C PHE A 486 -69.01 -13.44 34.50
N THR A 487 -68.89 -12.14 34.77
CA THR A 487 -69.10 -11.62 36.12
C THR A 487 -70.53 -11.87 36.60
N ASN A 488 -71.52 -11.72 35.71
CA ASN A 488 -72.91 -12.03 36.02
C ASN A 488 -73.15 -13.53 36.19
N LYS A 489 -72.50 -14.36 35.39
CA LYS A 489 -72.61 -15.83 35.48
C LYS A 489 -71.98 -16.39 36.76
N ILE A 490 -70.89 -15.79 37.22
CA ILE A 490 -70.27 -16.11 38.52
C ILE A 490 -71.22 -15.76 39.66
N LYS A 491 -71.84 -14.57 39.65
CA LYS A 491 -72.83 -14.18 40.68
C LYS A 491 -74.03 -15.13 40.75
N HIS A 492 -74.55 -15.58 39.61
CA HIS A 492 -75.63 -16.57 39.58
C HIS A 492 -75.22 -17.91 40.23
N LEU A 493 -74.00 -18.38 39.96
CA LEU A 493 -73.48 -19.60 40.58
C LEU A 493 -73.23 -19.43 42.08
N GLU A 494 -72.80 -18.26 42.53
CA GLU A 494 -72.64 -17.94 43.95
C GLU A 494 -73.99 -17.94 44.70
N ASP A 495 -75.05 -17.40 44.09
CA ASP A 495 -76.40 -17.43 44.65
C ASP A 495 -77.00 -18.85 44.70
N ASP A 496 -76.75 -19.67 43.68
CA ASP A 496 -77.15 -21.10 43.66
C ASP A 496 -76.45 -21.90 44.77
N ILE A 497 -75.17 -21.65 45.01
CA ILE A 497 -74.41 -22.28 46.11
C ILE A 497 -75.00 -21.86 47.47
N LYS A 498 -75.39 -20.59 47.62
CA LYS A 498 -75.96 -20.07 48.86
C LYS A 498 -77.31 -20.71 49.17
N THR A 499 -78.19 -20.84 48.18
CA THR A 499 -79.50 -21.52 48.35
C THR A 499 -79.36 -23.02 48.61
N ALA A 500 -78.39 -23.70 47.97
CA ALA A 500 -78.08 -25.09 48.24
C ALA A 500 -77.58 -25.31 49.68
N SER A 501 -76.77 -24.39 50.19
CA SER A 501 -76.24 -24.44 51.57
C SER A 501 -77.34 -24.25 52.62
N GLU A 502 -78.29 -23.34 52.39
CA GLU A 502 -79.45 -23.13 53.27
C GLU A 502 -80.41 -24.35 53.30
N ASN A 503 -80.54 -25.07 52.18
CA ASN A 503 -81.33 -26.29 52.11
C ASN A 503 -80.67 -27.47 52.84
N LEU A 504 -79.33 -27.55 52.81
CA LEU A 504 -78.56 -28.54 53.57
C LEU A 504 -78.76 -28.41 55.08
N LEU A 505 -78.72 -27.19 55.63
CA LEU A 505 -78.95 -26.93 57.06
C LEU A 505 -80.34 -27.39 57.53
N LYS A 506 -81.38 -27.17 56.71
CA LYS A 506 -82.76 -27.63 57.02
C LYS A 506 -82.91 -29.16 57.00
N ILE A 507 -82.10 -29.86 56.22
CA ILE A 507 -82.07 -31.33 56.19
C ILE A 507 -81.32 -31.87 57.42
N GLU A 508 -80.24 -31.20 57.83
CA GLU A 508 -79.45 -31.53 59.02
C GLU A 508 -80.27 -31.46 60.32
N GLU A 509 -81.15 -30.46 60.45
CA GLU A 509 -82.04 -30.31 61.60
C GLU A 509 -83.10 -31.43 61.67
N LYS A 510 -83.56 -31.94 60.52
CA LYS A 510 -84.49 -33.09 60.46
C LYS A 510 -83.78 -34.41 60.79
N LEU A 511 -82.49 -34.52 60.42
CA LEU A 511 -81.69 -35.71 60.66
C LEU A 511 -81.36 -35.91 62.15
N LYS A 512 -81.17 -34.81 62.91
CA LYS A 512 -80.93 -34.85 64.37
C LYS A 512 -82.09 -35.46 65.16
N ALA A 513 -83.33 -35.28 64.71
CA ALA A 513 -84.51 -35.85 65.38
C ALA A 513 -84.65 -37.36 65.17
N SER A 514 -84.17 -37.90 64.04
CA SER A 514 -84.19 -39.34 63.75
C SER A 514 -83.01 -40.12 64.34
N MET A 515 -82.00 -39.43 64.86
CA MET A 515 -80.74 -40.04 65.34
C MET A 515 -80.84 -40.63 66.75
N LEU A 516 -81.71 -40.08 67.62
CA LEU A 516 -81.88 -40.52 69.01
C LEU A 516 -82.55 -41.89 69.15
N THR A 517 -83.30 -42.36 68.14
CA THR A 517 -83.99 -43.67 68.17
C THR A 517 -83.14 -44.81 67.60
N LEU A 518 -81.99 -44.52 66.98
CA LEU A 518 -81.12 -45.51 66.34
C LEU A 518 -79.91 -45.91 67.20
N GLU A 519 -79.54 -45.07 68.17
CA GLU A 519 -78.30 -45.16 68.96
C GLU A 519 -78.24 -46.40 69.88
N GLU A 520 -79.39 -46.93 70.31
CA GLU A 520 -79.47 -48.15 71.14
C GLU A 520 -79.22 -49.44 70.33
N THR A 521 -79.53 -49.44 69.02
CA THR A 521 -79.35 -50.62 68.15
C THR A 521 -77.96 -50.70 67.50
N GLN A 522 -77.15 -49.64 67.66
CA GLN A 522 -75.84 -49.47 67.03
C GLN A 522 -74.69 -50.02 67.88
N LYS A 523 -74.79 -49.97 69.23
CA LYS A 523 -73.75 -50.46 70.16
C LYS A 523 -73.40 -51.95 69.99
N GLU A 524 -74.37 -52.81 69.66
CA GLU A 524 -74.14 -54.24 69.41
C GLU A 524 -73.49 -54.53 68.04
N ARG A 525 -73.58 -53.59 67.09
CA ARG A 525 -73.00 -53.72 65.75
C ARG A 525 -71.57 -53.19 65.67
N ASP A 526 -71.24 -52.19 66.48
CA ASP A 526 -69.94 -51.51 66.44
C ASP A 526 -68.78 -52.40 66.95
N GLU A 527 -69.01 -53.29 67.92
CA GLU A 527 -67.98 -54.22 68.43
C GLU A 527 -67.51 -55.26 67.39
N LYS A 528 -68.42 -55.70 66.50
CA LYS A 528 -68.06 -56.59 65.37
C LYS A 528 -67.45 -55.83 64.19
N HIS A 529 -67.68 -54.53 64.09
CA HIS A 529 -67.13 -53.70 63.02
C HIS A 529 -65.68 -53.26 63.30
N THR A 530 -65.31 -53.10 64.57
CA THR A 530 -63.93 -52.74 64.97
C THR A 530 -62.89 -53.80 64.59
N GLU A 531 -63.20 -55.09 64.73
CA GLU A 531 -62.28 -56.17 64.34
C GLU A 531 -62.07 -56.22 62.81
N TYR A 532 -63.12 -55.93 62.02
CA TYR A 532 -63.04 -55.90 60.56
C TYR A 532 -62.30 -54.65 60.04
N GLU A 533 -62.46 -53.49 60.69
CA GLU A 533 -61.76 -52.25 60.35
C GLU A 533 -60.24 -52.33 60.60
N GLU A 534 -59.79 -53.03 61.64
CA GLU A 534 -58.37 -53.25 61.90
C GLU A 534 -57.71 -54.13 60.82
N LEU A 535 -58.40 -55.18 60.37
CA LEU A 535 -57.94 -56.04 59.28
C LEU A 535 -57.92 -55.28 57.93
N ARG A 536 -58.90 -54.40 57.69
CA ARG A 536 -58.97 -53.56 56.50
C ARG A 536 -57.85 -52.50 56.47
N LYS A 537 -57.50 -51.91 57.62
CA LYS A 537 -56.40 -50.94 57.75
C LYS A 537 -55.03 -51.58 57.48
N SER A 538 -54.80 -52.82 57.89
CA SER A 538 -53.54 -53.52 57.59
C SER A 538 -53.41 -53.88 56.10
N PHE A 539 -54.51 -54.29 55.46
CA PHE A 539 -54.56 -54.54 54.01
C PHE A 539 -54.32 -53.26 53.18
N LEU A 540 -54.92 -52.13 53.56
CA LEU A 540 -54.73 -50.85 52.88
C LEU A 540 -53.28 -50.37 52.96
N LYS A 541 -52.61 -50.51 54.12
CA LYS A 541 -51.18 -50.18 54.25
C LYS A 541 -50.30 -51.00 53.30
N LYS A 542 -50.56 -52.32 53.19
CA LYS A 542 -49.86 -53.20 52.25
C LYS A 542 -50.09 -52.81 50.79
N LYS A 543 -51.30 -52.35 50.45
CA LYS A 543 -51.66 -51.88 49.10
C LYS A 543 -51.03 -50.53 48.75
N ASP A 544 -50.89 -49.64 49.74
CA ASP A 544 -50.17 -48.37 49.56
C ASP A 544 -48.67 -48.58 49.38
N GLU A 545 -48.07 -49.53 50.11
CA GLU A 545 -46.68 -49.97 49.90
C GLU A 545 -46.47 -50.53 48.48
N GLU A 546 -47.38 -51.36 47.99
CA GLU A 546 -47.35 -51.88 46.61
C GLU A 546 -47.42 -50.77 45.56
N LEU A 547 -48.32 -49.80 45.73
CA LEU A 547 -48.43 -48.64 44.83
C LEU A 547 -47.18 -47.73 44.89
N GLN A 548 -46.55 -47.59 46.05
CA GLN A 548 -45.29 -46.85 46.16
C GLN A 548 -44.15 -47.56 45.43
N ILE A 549 -44.07 -48.90 45.54
CA ILE A 549 -43.08 -49.71 44.82
C ILE A 549 -43.31 -49.64 43.31
N GLN A 550 -44.56 -49.75 42.83
CA GLN A 550 -44.89 -49.62 41.40
C GLN A 550 -44.51 -48.23 40.85
N ARG A 551 -44.81 -47.15 41.57
CA ARG A 551 -44.40 -45.79 41.17
C ARG A 551 -42.89 -45.61 41.18
N ALA A 552 -42.16 -46.27 42.10
CA ALA A 552 -40.70 -46.24 42.12
C ALA A 552 -40.09 -46.99 40.92
N ILE A 553 -40.68 -48.13 40.53
CA ILE A 553 -40.28 -48.90 39.34
C ILE A 553 -40.57 -48.11 38.05
N GLU A 554 -41.73 -47.48 37.92
CA GLU A 554 -42.02 -46.65 36.74
C GLU A 554 -41.07 -45.44 36.63
N LYS A 555 -40.69 -44.84 37.75
CA LYS A 555 -39.69 -43.77 37.77
C LYS A 555 -38.32 -44.28 37.32
N SER A 556 -37.89 -45.45 37.79
CA SER A 556 -36.60 -46.03 37.38
C SER A 556 -36.58 -46.45 35.90
N ILE A 557 -37.70 -46.95 35.37
CA ILE A 557 -37.86 -47.25 33.94
C ILE A 557 -37.75 -45.97 33.10
N LYS A 558 -38.42 -44.88 33.51
CA LYS A 558 -38.34 -43.59 32.81
C LYS A 558 -36.92 -43.01 32.82
N THR A 559 -36.22 -43.02 33.97
CA THR A 559 -34.83 -42.55 34.04
C THR A 559 -33.87 -43.42 33.22
N THR A 560 -34.14 -44.72 33.12
CA THR A 560 -33.33 -45.62 32.28
C THR A 560 -33.58 -45.38 30.79
N GLY A 561 -34.81 -45.01 30.41
CA GLY A 561 -35.16 -44.60 29.05
C GLY A 561 -34.43 -43.33 28.60
N THR A 562 -34.48 -42.27 29.42
CA THR A 562 -33.80 -41.00 29.12
C THR A 562 -32.28 -41.18 29.01
N LEU A 563 -31.67 -42.01 29.88
CA LEU A 563 -30.24 -42.31 29.80
C LEU A 563 -29.85 -43.06 28.51
N LYS A 564 -30.71 -43.92 27.97
CA LYS A 564 -30.44 -44.61 26.68
C LYS A 564 -30.49 -43.64 25.50
N GLU A 565 -31.41 -42.68 25.51
CA GLU A 565 -31.49 -41.63 24.50
C GLU A 565 -30.27 -40.70 24.56
N GLU A 566 -29.86 -40.30 25.76
CA GLU A 566 -28.64 -39.51 25.98
C GLU A 566 -27.38 -40.23 25.48
N ILE A 567 -27.27 -41.55 25.68
CA ILE A 567 -26.16 -42.36 25.16
C ILE A 567 -26.15 -42.35 23.62
N LEU A 568 -27.31 -42.51 22.97
CA LEU A 568 -27.41 -42.49 21.50
C LEU A 568 -27.06 -41.10 20.93
N GLU A 569 -27.47 -40.04 21.61
CA GLU A 569 -27.13 -38.66 21.22
C GLU A 569 -25.63 -38.39 21.38
N LEU A 570 -25.02 -38.83 22.48
CA LEU A 570 -23.57 -38.76 22.68
C LEU A 570 -22.80 -39.56 21.63
N GLN A 571 -23.30 -40.73 21.21
CA GLN A 571 -22.70 -41.52 20.13
C GLN A 571 -22.76 -40.79 18.78
N LYS A 572 -23.90 -40.17 18.43
CA LYS A 572 -24.01 -39.35 17.22
C LYS A 572 -23.06 -38.16 17.24
N GLN A 573 -22.99 -37.44 18.36
CA GLN A 573 -22.06 -36.31 18.52
C GLN A 573 -20.60 -36.75 18.43
N LEU A 574 -20.25 -37.91 18.98
CA LEU A 574 -18.92 -38.49 18.86
C LEU A 574 -18.59 -38.82 17.40
N GLN A 575 -19.55 -39.35 16.65
CA GLN A 575 -19.38 -39.67 15.23
C GLN A 575 -19.18 -38.39 14.39
N ILE A 576 -20.01 -37.37 14.60
CA ILE A 576 -19.84 -36.06 13.94
C ILE A 576 -18.46 -35.46 14.24
N LYS A 577 -18.00 -35.51 15.50
CA LYS A 577 -16.67 -35.02 15.88
C LYS A 577 -15.54 -35.82 15.23
N ARG A 578 -15.69 -37.14 15.11
CA ARG A 578 -14.71 -38.00 14.42
C ARG A 578 -14.65 -37.67 12.92
N ASP A 579 -15.79 -37.51 12.25
CA ASP A 579 -15.85 -37.19 10.83
C ASP A 579 -15.30 -35.79 10.54
N ALA A 580 -15.57 -34.82 11.41
CA ALA A 580 -14.97 -33.49 11.35
C ALA A 580 -13.44 -33.54 11.50
N ALA A 581 -12.94 -34.31 12.48
CA ALA A 581 -11.50 -34.49 12.68
C ALA A 581 -10.83 -35.18 11.46
N VAL A 582 -11.47 -36.21 10.90
CA VAL A 582 -10.97 -36.88 9.68
C VAL A 582 -10.95 -35.93 8.49
N SER A 583 -11.98 -35.10 8.32
CA SER A 583 -12.05 -34.10 7.24
C SER A 583 -10.98 -33.02 7.40
N GLN A 584 -10.74 -32.55 8.63
CA GLN A 584 -9.66 -31.62 8.95
C GLN A 584 -8.29 -32.24 8.65
N MET A 585 -8.07 -33.50 9.03
CA MET A 585 -6.82 -34.23 8.74
C MET A 585 -6.60 -34.40 7.23
N LYS A 586 -7.65 -34.68 6.45
CA LYS A 586 -7.56 -34.74 4.97
C LYS A 586 -7.17 -33.39 4.39
N HIS A 587 -7.82 -32.31 4.80
CA HIS A 587 -7.49 -30.95 4.36
C HIS A 587 -6.05 -30.56 4.72
N GLN A 588 -5.61 -30.86 5.95
CA GLN A 588 -4.24 -30.61 6.39
C GLN A 588 -3.23 -31.42 5.56
N THR A 589 -3.55 -32.67 5.23
CA THR A 589 -2.71 -33.52 4.37
C THR A 589 -2.58 -32.95 2.96
N GLU A 590 -3.67 -32.47 2.36
CA GLU A 590 -3.64 -31.83 1.04
C GLU A 590 -2.86 -30.52 1.05
N SER A 591 -3.05 -29.70 2.10
CA SER A 591 -2.28 -28.47 2.31
C SER A 591 -0.78 -28.78 2.46
N MET A 592 -0.43 -29.84 3.17
CA MET A 592 0.95 -30.29 3.34
C MET A 592 1.58 -30.74 2.02
N LYS A 593 0.84 -31.48 1.17
CA LYS A 593 1.32 -31.86 -0.18
C LYS A 593 1.59 -30.64 -1.07
N LEU A 594 0.73 -29.62 -1.03
CA LEU A 594 0.94 -28.38 -1.77
C LEU A 594 2.17 -27.64 -1.26
N LEU A 595 2.34 -27.54 0.05
CA LEU A 595 3.51 -26.92 0.66
C LEU A 595 4.80 -27.66 0.30
N GLU A 596 4.81 -28.99 0.33
CA GLU A 596 5.97 -29.80 -0.08
C GLU A 596 6.33 -29.58 -1.55
N ARG A 597 5.33 -29.47 -2.43
CA ARG A 597 5.54 -29.14 -3.85
C ARG A 597 6.17 -27.75 -4.00
N ASP A 598 5.67 -26.77 -3.25
CA ASP A 598 6.17 -25.39 -3.31
C ASP A 598 7.60 -25.31 -2.73
N ILE A 599 7.89 -26.00 -1.62
CA ILE A 599 9.25 -26.12 -1.06
C ILE A 599 10.20 -26.73 -2.10
N TYR A 600 9.78 -27.80 -2.78
CA TYR A 600 10.58 -28.42 -3.82
C TYR A 600 10.86 -27.44 -4.98
N GLU A 601 9.86 -26.70 -5.44
CA GLU A 601 10.04 -25.73 -6.52
C GLU A 601 10.93 -24.55 -6.10
N ILE A 602 10.79 -24.06 -4.87
CA ILE A 602 11.66 -23.02 -4.30
C ILE A 602 13.10 -23.53 -4.22
N ASN A 603 13.32 -24.74 -3.73
CA ASN A 603 14.67 -25.33 -3.65
C ASN A 603 15.28 -25.49 -5.05
N ARG A 604 14.51 -25.94 -6.03
CA ARG A 604 14.97 -26.01 -7.43
C ARG A 604 15.37 -24.62 -7.97
N LYS A 605 14.58 -23.57 -7.69
CA LYS A 605 14.90 -22.19 -8.08
C LYS A 605 16.16 -21.69 -7.36
N LEU A 606 16.31 -22.02 -6.08
CA LEU A 606 17.49 -21.69 -5.29
C LEU A 606 18.76 -22.34 -5.87
N ASP A 607 18.68 -23.60 -6.29
CA ASP A 607 19.79 -24.30 -6.93
C ASP A 607 20.21 -23.62 -8.24
N ILE A 608 19.25 -23.20 -9.07
CA ILE A 608 19.53 -22.44 -10.30
C ILE A 608 20.24 -21.12 -9.97
N VAL A 609 19.75 -20.38 -8.98
CA VAL A 609 20.38 -19.13 -8.53
C VAL A 609 21.79 -19.36 -8.00
N ASN A 610 22.01 -20.45 -7.25
CA ASN A 610 23.33 -20.81 -6.74
C ASN A 610 24.31 -21.14 -7.86
N ILE A 611 23.87 -21.92 -8.86
CA ILE A 611 24.68 -22.23 -10.05
C ILE A 611 25.07 -20.94 -10.77
N GLU A 612 24.11 -20.03 -10.97
CA GLU A 612 24.35 -18.76 -11.64
C GLU A 612 25.27 -17.83 -10.84
N ASN A 613 25.12 -17.80 -9.51
CA ASN A 613 26.03 -17.06 -8.63
C ASN A 613 27.46 -17.64 -8.67
N CYS A 614 27.62 -18.96 -8.69
CA CYS A 614 28.91 -19.59 -8.92
C CYS A 614 29.51 -19.19 -10.27
N ARG A 615 28.71 -19.16 -11.35
CA ARG A 615 29.14 -18.69 -12.67
C ARG A 615 29.64 -17.24 -12.63
N PHE A 616 28.89 -16.34 -11.98
CA PHE A 616 29.30 -14.95 -11.82
C PHE A 616 30.58 -14.79 -10.99
N LYS A 617 30.73 -15.58 -9.91
CA LYS A 617 31.97 -15.58 -9.12
C LYS A 617 33.18 -16.00 -9.96
N SER A 618 33.04 -17.03 -10.79
CA SER A 618 34.09 -17.47 -11.72
C SER A 618 34.42 -16.39 -12.76
N CYS A 619 33.42 -15.77 -13.38
CA CYS A 619 33.66 -14.63 -14.30
C CYS A 619 34.34 -13.46 -13.60
N ASN A 620 33.92 -13.11 -12.38
CA ASN A 620 34.54 -12.03 -11.62
C ASN A 620 35.99 -12.35 -11.23
N ALA A 621 36.31 -13.62 -10.94
CA ALA A 621 37.69 -14.05 -10.70
C ALA A 621 38.54 -13.90 -11.97
N GLN A 622 38.03 -14.37 -13.11
CA GLN A 622 38.71 -14.23 -14.40
C GLN A 622 38.96 -12.74 -14.75
N MET A 623 37.94 -11.89 -14.63
CA MET A 623 38.10 -10.46 -14.91
C MET A 623 39.13 -9.79 -13.99
N LYS A 624 39.23 -10.23 -12.72
CA LYS A 624 40.28 -9.73 -11.81
C LYS A 624 41.67 -10.18 -12.25
N GLU A 625 41.82 -11.42 -12.68
CA GLU A 625 43.09 -11.91 -13.23
C GLU A 625 43.47 -11.14 -14.50
N ASP A 626 42.52 -10.91 -15.40
CA ASP A 626 42.75 -10.14 -16.64
C ASP A 626 43.16 -8.69 -16.32
N ILE A 627 42.51 -8.04 -15.35
CA ILE A 627 42.90 -6.69 -14.88
C ILE A 627 44.32 -6.70 -14.30
N LEU A 628 44.67 -7.71 -13.50
CA LEU A 628 46.02 -7.83 -12.94
C LEU A 628 47.06 -8.04 -14.05
N ALA A 629 46.76 -8.86 -15.06
CA ALA A 629 47.62 -9.06 -16.22
C ALA A 629 47.80 -7.77 -17.02
N MET A 630 46.71 -7.05 -17.32
CA MET A 630 46.77 -5.75 -18.01
C MET A 630 47.56 -4.71 -17.22
N ASN A 631 47.42 -4.68 -15.90
CA ASN A 631 48.21 -3.77 -15.05
C ASN A 631 49.70 -4.13 -15.07
N ALA A 632 50.04 -5.42 -15.04
CA ALA A 632 51.43 -5.86 -15.17
C ALA A 632 52.01 -5.46 -16.55
N GLU A 633 51.26 -5.61 -17.63
CA GLU A 633 51.65 -5.14 -18.97
C GLU A 633 51.81 -3.60 -19.01
N ALA A 634 50.90 -2.86 -18.38
CA ALA A 634 50.99 -1.41 -18.29
C ALA A 634 52.23 -0.95 -17.49
N GLU A 635 52.57 -1.62 -16.38
CA GLU A 635 53.80 -1.36 -15.63
C GLU A 635 55.05 -1.66 -16.47
N VAL A 636 55.04 -2.76 -17.24
CA VAL A 636 56.11 -3.06 -18.20
C VAL A 636 56.23 -1.94 -19.22
N HIS A 637 55.13 -1.50 -19.83
CA HIS A 637 55.13 -0.37 -20.77
C HIS A 637 55.66 0.92 -20.13
N GLN A 638 55.22 1.24 -18.91
CA GLN A 638 55.70 2.39 -18.17
C GLN A 638 57.22 2.32 -17.94
N SER A 639 57.73 1.14 -17.56
CA SER A 639 59.17 0.92 -17.38
C SER A 639 59.94 1.09 -18.70
N THR A 640 59.38 0.66 -19.83
CA THR A 640 60.00 0.86 -21.15
C THR A 640 59.99 2.32 -21.59
N ILE A 641 58.90 3.07 -21.30
CA ILE A 641 58.84 4.51 -21.56
C ILE A 641 59.92 5.25 -20.77
N VAL A 642 60.09 4.92 -19.48
CA VAL A 642 61.15 5.50 -18.65
C VAL A 642 62.53 5.18 -19.20
N LYS A 643 62.78 3.93 -19.65
CA LYS A 643 64.04 3.57 -20.32
C LYS A 643 64.27 4.39 -21.59
N ILE A 644 63.28 4.49 -22.47
CA ILE A 644 63.37 5.28 -23.71
C ILE A 644 63.62 6.77 -23.40
N GLN A 645 62.97 7.32 -22.37
CA GLN A 645 63.19 8.71 -21.95
C GLN A 645 64.63 8.93 -21.44
N ASN A 646 65.16 7.99 -20.66
CA ASN A 646 66.55 8.02 -20.20
C ASN A 646 67.54 7.91 -21.37
N ASP A 647 67.29 6.99 -22.31
CA ASP A 647 68.10 6.82 -23.52
C ASP A 647 68.08 8.09 -24.37
N LEU A 648 66.90 8.72 -24.55
CA LEU A 648 66.78 10.00 -25.24
C LEU A 648 67.53 11.13 -24.52
N ALA A 649 67.50 11.16 -23.19
CA ALA A 649 68.25 12.15 -22.41
C ALA A 649 69.77 11.96 -22.58
N MET A 650 70.24 10.71 -22.56
CA MET A 650 71.65 10.37 -22.80
C MET A 650 72.08 10.76 -24.23
N LEU A 651 71.29 10.43 -25.24
CA LEU A 651 71.56 10.81 -26.63
C LEU A 651 71.57 12.33 -26.82
N ARG A 652 70.64 13.05 -26.19
CA ARG A 652 70.64 14.53 -26.19
C ARG A 652 71.91 15.10 -25.53
N GLY A 653 72.34 14.52 -24.41
CA GLY A 653 73.58 14.90 -23.74
C GLY A 653 74.79 14.73 -24.65
N LEU A 654 74.93 13.54 -25.26
CA LEU A 654 76.01 13.26 -26.22
C LEU A 654 75.98 14.20 -27.43
N LEU A 655 74.79 14.52 -27.95
CA LEU A 655 74.66 15.39 -29.11
C LEU A 655 75.03 16.84 -28.76
N LEU A 656 74.70 17.31 -27.56
CA LEU A 656 75.13 18.62 -27.06
C LEU A 656 76.64 18.68 -26.84
N GLU A 657 77.25 17.63 -26.28
CA GLU A 657 78.71 17.54 -26.14
C GLU A 657 79.40 17.59 -27.51
N ARG A 658 78.96 16.77 -28.47
CA ARG A 658 79.48 16.79 -29.85
C ARG A 658 79.29 18.13 -30.53
N TRP A 659 78.14 18.77 -30.33
CA TRP A 659 77.87 20.10 -30.87
C TRP A 659 78.81 21.15 -30.28
N ALA A 660 79.13 21.05 -28.98
CA ALA A 660 80.08 21.94 -28.33
C ALA A 660 81.52 21.72 -28.83
N GLU A 661 81.92 20.46 -29.05
CA GLU A 661 83.20 20.09 -29.69
C GLU A 661 83.29 20.70 -31.09
N ASP A 662 82.28 20.49 -31.95
CA ASP A 662 82.24 21.05 -33.31
C ASP A 662 82.27 22.58 -33.31
N SER A 663 81.52 23.22 -32.39
CA SER A 663 81.53 24.67 -32.23
C SER A 663 82.90 25.20 -31.80
N SER A 664 83.62 24.44 -30.95
CA SER A 664 85.00 24.76 -30.54
C SER A 664 85.96 24.66 -31.72
N ILE A 665 85.87 23.58 -32.49
CA ILE A 665 86.67 23.38 -33.70
C ILE A 665 86.41 24.51 -34.70
N GLN A 666 85.15 24.89 -34.92
CA GLN A 666 84.79 26.00 -35.81
C GLN A 666 85.38 27.33 -35.32
N LYS A 667 85.42 27.55 -34.00
CA LYS A 667 86.06 28.74 -33.42
C LYS A 667 87.58 28.74 -33.64
N GLU A 668 88.24 27.60 -33.45
CA GLU A 668 89.68 27.46 -33.75
C GLU A 668 89.97 27.72 -35.24
N PHE A 669 89.11 27.24 -36.16
CA PHE A 669 89.24 27.55 -37.59
C PHE A 669 89.10 29.05 -37.87
N LEU A 670 88.11 29.72 -37.27
CA LEU A 670 87.92 31.16 -37.43
C LEU A 670 89.09 31.97 -36.86
N GLU A 671 89.65 31.55 -35.73
CA GLU A 671 90.84 32.18 -35.12
C GLU A 671 92.07 32.01 -36.04
N ASN A 672 92.29 30.82 -36.59
CA ASN A 672 93.35 30.55 -37.57
C ASN A 672 93.18 31.38 -38.86
N GLU A 673 91.96 31.48 -39.41
CA GLU A 673 91.67 32.33 -40.56
C GLU A 673 91.95 33.80 -40.26
N GLN A 674 91.62 34.27 -39.07
CA GLN A 674 91.92 35.63 -38.63
C GLN A 674 93.44 35.87 -38.49
N GLU A 675 94.19 34.88 -37.99
CA GLU A 675 95.66 34.95 -37.95
C GLU A 675 96.26 35.01 -39.36
N ILE A 676 95.76 34.21 -40.32
CA ILE A 676 96.18 34.25 -41.72
C ILE A 676 95.86 35.63 -42.33
N LEU A 677 94.68 36.18 -42.09
CA LEU A 677 94.29 37.52 -42.54
C LEU A 677 95.21 38.59 -41.94
N ASN A 678 95.57 38.49 -40.66
CA ASN A 678 96.50 39.41 -40.01
C ASN A 678 97.91 39.31 -40.61
N ALA A 679 98.37 38.09 -40.92
CA ALA A 679 99.65 37.85 -41.59
C ALA A 679 99.67 38.41 -43.02
N LEU A 680 98.59 38.22 -43.79
CA LEU A 680 98.40 38.84 -45.11
C LEU A 680 98.39 40.37 -45.01
N ALA A 681 97.68 40.94 -44.04
CA ALA A 681 97.66 42.38 -43.80
C ALA A 681 99.05 42.94 -43.42
N ALA A 682 99.85 42.18 -42.66
CA ALA A 682 101.24 42.52 -42.37
C ALA A 682 102.14 42.43 -43.61
N LEU A 683 101.88 41.47 -44.51
CA LEU A 683 102.58 41.32 -45.78
C LEU A 683 102.25 42.46 -46.74
N VAL A 684 100.97 42.87 -46.82
CA VAL A 684 100.51 44.04 -47.57
C VAL A 684 101.17 45.31 -47.03
N ARG A 685 101.22 45.50 -45.71
CA ARG A 685 101.97 46.62 -45.10
C ARG A 685 103.46 46.59 -45.43
N LYS A 686 104.09 45.41 -45.49
CA LYS A 686 105.49 45.27 -45.94
C LYS A 686 105.66 45.60 -47.42
N ILE A 687 104.68 45.28 -48.27
CA ILE A 687 104.69 45.65 -49.70
C ILE A 687 104.54 47.17 -49.84
N GLN A 688 103.60 47.79 -49.14
CA GLN A 688 103.42 49.25 -49.11
C GLN A 688 104.68 49.96 -48.59
N HIS A 689 105.33 49.44 -47.56
CA HIS A 689 106.60 50.01 -47.07
C HIS A 689 107.78 49.79 -48.03
N ARG A 690 107.74 48.73 -48.86
CA ARG A 690 108.70 48.56 -49.97
C ARG A 690 108.40 49.52 -51.12
N GLU A 691 107.14 49.77 -51.44
CA GLU A 691 106.75 50.79 -52.42
C GLU A 691 107.16 52.20 -51.97
N GLU A 692 106.99 52.54 -50.68
CA GLU A 692 107.50 53.80 -50.11
C GLU A 692 109.04 53.90 -50.21
N LYS A 693 109.77 52.82 -49.91
CA LYS A 693 111.25 52.78 -50.07
C LYS A 693 111.72 52.82 -51.53
N ILE A 694 110.94 52.30 -52.47
CA ILE A 694 111.24 52.39 -53.91
C ILE A 694 110.88 53.80 -54.44
N GLY A 695 109.87 54.45 -53.87
CA GLY A 695 109.55 55.86 -54.10
C GLY A 695 110.65 56.81 -53.62
N ASP A 696 111.28 56.52 -52.48
CA ASP A 696 112.39 57.32 -51.93
C ASP A 696 113.75 57.11 -52.65
N ILE A 697 113.87 56.11 -53.54
CA ILE A 697 115.09 55.89 -54.36
C ILE A 697 115.02 56.67 -55.69
N ASN A 698 113.82 57.04 -56.17
CA ASN A 698 113.65 57.80 -57.43
C ASN A 698 113.62 59.33 -57.27
N SER A 699 113.95 59.87 -56.08
CA SER A 699 114.12 61.32 -55.86
C SER A 699 115.56 61.74 -55.50
N ARG A 700 116.52 60.81 -55.58
CA ARG A 700 117.98 61.07 -55.59
C ARG A 700 118.74 60.03 -56.43
N SER A 701 118.47 59.99 -57.74
CA SER A 701 119.47 59.79 -58.81
C SER A 701 118.84 60.08 -60.17
#